data_AF-A0A537VCA0-F1
#
_entry.id   AF-A0A537VCA0-F1
#
_cell.length_a   1.000
_cell.length_b   1.000
_cell.length_c   1.000
_cell.angle_alpha   90.00
_cell.angle_beta   90.00
_cell.angle_gamma   90.00
#
_symmetry.space_group_name_H-M   'P 1'
#
loop_
_entity.id
_entity.type
_entity.pdbx_description
1 polymer ?
#
loop_
_entity_poly.entity_id
_entity_poly.type
_entity_poly.pdbx_seq_one_letter_code
_entity_poly.pdbx_strand_id
1 'polypeptide(L)'
;MLRRAGRLSILVLFLGGLAPASAGAPVGHRIVLVTVDGTDVDDWAAAGAFGSFGIEGVLATWTGAPPGDGGAQRASAYASLGAGGAIATHAGARVTGRHGGRHDGRHGGAIAGLLGESLARHRLLATAIGNASGGDPVMRLDGTAAKVVPLGRRGAPGPDRTADARSASLPVARSDRTAPAGRRVDPVVLAVHVATALRWASVILVDLGDTERADRTFATDPARRRAAVTRALLDADRDARVIRRLLPPGDMLVVASLVPPSRREREGIHLGAIAFEGAPTLPTSGTTRRRGVIALTDLAPTILGLEGIAIPAEMEGRAARFVPADDPRAASLDLDAGLATALRSRRPLTRLWLIGASILSLAAFGMIATGRGRAPGRERYPRRARDQLGVGLLAAAAAPAAFLVAPLLGGHSVTAIGWWTLGLSLGVALVARAALGHERALAAIALADVVLFANDLLAGSPLAGVDAGMLGVLLAAPLVAAAILTDLARDRRRLLVISVLVLALVAFLASAPAFGSSFGASWTLVPAFGVFAVIASGRRIDALAAMGIAIATIVTGALVARRSTSFVKITATTVWLPATVAIAGSALVLAARHRDVVARGMWGHPARRAALWAVAIGWIVATVSNDGGIITVAAAAPIAAACFYGPLLAPDQGDVSGSPGAASR
;
A
#
# COMPACT_ATOMS: atom_id res chain seq x y z
N MET A 1 10.62 -69.16 -41.79
CA MET A 1 9.75 -68.31 -40.94
C MET A 1 10.63 -67.70 -39.83
N LEU A 2 11.57 -66.78 -40.04
CA LEU A 2 11.48 -65.33 -40.38
C LEU A 2 10.47 -64.57 -39.49
N ARG A 3 10.77 -63.51 -38.71
CA ARG A 3 11.99 -62.80 -38.22
C ARG A 3 11.49 -61.68 -37.26
N ARG A 4 12.27 -61.38 -36.20
CA ARG A 4 12.59 -60.04 -35.60
C ARG A 4 11.45 -59.09 -35.15
N ALA A 5 11.36 -58.65 -33.89
CA ALA A 5 12.28 -57.78 -33.14
C ALA A 5 12.66 -56.47 -33.86
N GLY A 6 11.93 -55.39 -33.56
CA GLY A 6 12.29 -54.03 -34.00
C GLY A 6 11.53 -52.93 -33.26
N ARG A 7 12.19 -52.37 -32.25
CA ARG A 7 12.41 -50.93 -32.07
C ARG A 7 11.41 -50.03 -32.83
N LEU A 8 10.36 -49.59 -32.13
CA LEU A 8 9.50 -48.51 -32.60
C LEU A 8 10.25 -47.19 -32.37
N SER A 9 10.99 -46.78 -33.39
CA SER A 9 11.62 -45.46 -33.49
C SER A 9 10.53 -44.39 -33.55
N ILE A 10 10.49 -43.53 -32.53
CA ILE A 10 9.83 -42.21 -32.59
C ILE A 10 10.69 -41.35 -33.53
N LEU A 11 10.46 -41.53 -34.83
CA LEU A 11 11.00 -40.72 -35.90
C LEU A 11 9.82 -40.34 -36.81
N VAL A 12 8.93 -39.49 -36.30
CA VAL A 12 8.04 -38.69 -37.14
C VAL A 12 8.76 -37.37 -37.39
N LEU A 13 9.60 -37.37 -38.42
CA LEU A 13 10.08 -36.17 -39.10
C LEU A 13 8.85 -35.37 -39.55
N PHE A 14 8.71 -34.09 -39.21
CA PHE A 14 9.46 -32.97 -39.79
C PHE A 14 9.53 -33.03 -41.32
N LEU A 15 8.35 -33.04 -41.97
CA LEU A 15 8.16 -32.62 -43.36
C LEU A 15 6.98 -31.63 -43.40
N GLY A 16 7.19 -30.46 -42.82
CA GLY A 16 6.35 -29.28 -43.01
C GLY A 16 7.17 -28.24 -43.76
N GLY A 17 6.71 -27.85 -44.96
CA GLY A 17 7.44 -27.04 -45.91
C GLY A 17 8.10 -25.78 -45.33
N LEU A 18 9.39 -25.65 -45.63
CA LEU A 18 10.14 -24.40 -45.57
C LEU A 18 9.56 -23.44 -46.62
N ALA A 19 8.55 -22.66 -46.24
CA ALA A 19 8.33 -21.37 -46.88
C ALA A 19 9.46 -20.44 -46.40
N PRO A 20 10.15 -19.70 -47.29
CA PRO A 20 11.16 -18.76 -46.88
C PRO A 20 10.49 -17.70 -46.00
N ALA A 21 10.88 -17.67 -44.72
CA ALA A 21 10.52 -16.58 -43.83
C ALA A 21 11.12 -15.31 -44.45
N SER A 22 10.26 -14.39 -44.88
CA SER A 22 10.66 -13.04 -45.25
C SER A 22 11.55 -12.50 -44.13
N ALA A 23 12.75 -12.03 -44.49
CA ALA A 23 13.72 -11.43 -43.59
C ALA A 23 13.07 -10.25 -42.83
N GLY A 24 12.48 -10.56 -41.68
CA GLY A 24 11.94 -9.59 -40.75
C GLY A 24 13.10 -8.87 -40.07
N ALA A 25 12.91 -7.58 -39.81
CA ALA A 25 13.83 -6.73 -39.07
C ALA A 25 14.44 -7.45 -37.85
N PRO A 26 15.68 -7.12 -37.45
CA PRO A 26 16.34 -7.72 -36.29
C PRO A 26 15.37 -7.67 -35.10
N VAL A 27 14.95 -8.85 -34.65
CA VAL A 27 14.02 -9.00 -33.54
C VAL A 27 14.77 -8.50 -32.31
N GLY A 28 14.22 -7.48 -31.64
CA GLY A 28 14.73 -7.02 -30.35
C GLY A 28 14.79 -8.15 -29.33
N HIS A 29 15.40 -7.89 -28.18
CA HIS A 29 15.42 -8.80 -27.05
C HIS A 29 14.02 -9.35 -26.80
N ARG A 30 13.89 -10.65 -26.53
CA ARG A 30 12.60 -11.24 -26.15
C ARG A 30 12.49 -11.39 -24.65
N ILE A 31 11.30 -11.16 -24.14
CA ILE A 31 10.99 -11.27 -22.72
C ILE A 31 9.89 -12.32 -22.55
N VAL A 32 10.17 -13.36 -21.77
CA VAL A 32 9.16 -14.35 -21.37
C VAL A 32 8.89 -14.20 -19.88
N LEU A 33 7.66 -13.88 -19.53
CA LEU A 33 7.19 -13.77 -18.15
C LEU A 33 6.35 -15.01 -17.80
N VAL A 34 6.87 -15.88 -16.94
CA VAL A 34 6.18 -17.07 -16.44
C VAL A 34 5.52 -16.76 -15.10
N THR A 35 4.22 -17.00 -14.98
CA THR A 35 3.48 -16.79 -13.74
C THR A 35 3.30 -18.08 -12.96
N VAL A 36 3.59 -17.98 -11.66
CA VAL A 36 3.44 -19.04 -10.64
C VAL A 36 2.62 -18.50 -9.49
N ASP A 37 1.42 -18.04 -9.81
CA ASP A 37 0.47 -17.42 -8.89
C ASP A 37 0.16 -18.30 -7.66
N GLY A 38 -0.15 -17.66 -6.54
CA GLY A 38 -0.45 -18.34 -5.27
C GLY A 38 0.79 -18.80 -4.49
N THR A 39 1.96 -18.21 -4.74
CA THR A 39 3.24 -18.58 -4.10
C THR A 39 3.99 -17.37 -3.56
N ASP A 40 4.84 -17.59 -2.56
CA ASP A 40 5.70 -16.58 -1.94
C ASP A 40 7.17 -17.05 -1.90
N VAL A 41 8.06 -16.22 -1.36
CA VAL A 41 9.51 -16.50 -1.33
C VAL A 41 9.78 -17.74 -0.47
N ASP A 42 9.04 -17.92 0.63
CA ASP A 42 9.13 -19.11 1.49
C ASP A 42 8.78 -20.40 0.72
N ASP A 43 7.70 -20.38 -0.08
CA ASP A 43 7.28 -21.53 -0.88
C ASP A 43 8.38 -21.89 -1.92
N TRP A 44 9.00 -20.89 -2.55
CA TRP A 44 10.09 -21.08 -3.53
C TRP A 44 11.36 -21.63 -2.86
N ALA A 45 11.71 -21.06 -1.70
CA ALA A 45 12.84 -21.50 -0.89
C ALA A 45 12.69 -22.95 -0.45
N ALA A 46 11.54 -23.29 0.13
CA ALA A 46 11.23 -24.63 0.59
C ALA A 46 11.19 -25.67 -0.53
N ALA A 47 10.78 -25.28 -1.73
CA ALA A 47 10.79 -26.16 -2.90
C ALA A 47 12.17 -26.33 -3.54
N GLY A 48 13.15 -25.47 -3.23
CA GLY A 48 14.39 -25.41 -4.00
C GLY A 48 14.17 -24.96 -5.45
N ALA A 49 13.03 -24.31 -5.74
CA ALA A 49 12.67 -23.88 -7.08
C ALA A 49 13.41 -22.60 -7.46
N PHE A 50 13.65 -22.42 -8.76
CA PHE A 50 14.20 -21.21 -9.37
C PHE A 50 15.56 -20.75 -8.82
N GLY A 51 16.29 -21.59 -8.07
CA GLY A 51 17.60 -21.23 -7.52
C GLY A 51 18.70 -21.04 -8.58
N SER A 52 18.42 -21.35 -9.86
CA SER A 52 19.30 -21.02 -10.98
C SER A 52 19.13 -19.58 -11.49
N PHE A 53 18.11 -18.87 -11.02
CA PHE A 53 17.89 -17.48 -11.37
C PHE A 53 18.76 -16.62 -10.44
N GLY A 54 19.67 -15.83 -11.01
CA GLY A 54 20.55 -14.99 -10.19
C GLY A 54 19.84 -13.80 -9.55
N ILE A 55 18.62 -13.45 -9.96
CA ILE A 55 17.89 -12.32 -9.39
C ILE A 55 16.66 -12.88 -8.71
N GLU A 56 16.57 -12.73 -7.38
CA GLU A 56 15.39 -13.10 -6.59
C GLU A 56 14.92 -11.88 -5.78
N GLY A 57 13.62 -11.77 -5.54
CA GLY A 57 13.02 -10.66 -4.82
C GLY A 57 11.58 -10.90 -4.38
N VAL A 58 11.05 -9.94 -3.64
CA VAL A 58 9.66 -9.88 -3.19
C VAL A 58 8.85 -9.01 -4.15
N LEU A 59 7.69 -9.51 -4.56
CA LEU A 59 6.73 -8.76 -5.38
C LEU A 59 5.57 -8.29 -4.51
N ALA A 60 5.37 -6.97 -4.41
CA ALA A 60 4.17 -6.40 -3.79
C ALA A 60 2.98 -6.48 -4.77
N THR A 61 2.03 -7.36 -4.48
CA THR A 61 0.94 -7.76 -5.39
C THR A 61 -0.38 -7.03 -5.11
N TRP A 62 -0.35 -5.87 -4.44
CA TRP A 62 -1.58 -5.15 -4.10
C TRP A 62 -2.21 -4.52 -5.34
N THR A 63 -3.48 -4.87 -5.60
CA THR A 63 -4.26 -4.40 -6.76
C THR A 63 -5.49 -3.61 -6.36
N GLY A 64 -5.75 -3.45 -5.06
CA GLY A 64 -6.99 -2.88 -4.53
C GLY A 64 -8.20 -3.80 -4.60
N ALA A 65 -8.06 -5.02 -5.14
CA ALA A 65 -9.13 -6.00 -5.17
C ALA A 65 -9.53 -6.43 -3.74
N PRO A 66 -10.83 -6.64 -3.46
CA PRO A 66 -11.27 -7.11 -2.16
C PRO A 66 -10.68 -8.49 -1.85
N PRO A 67 -10.21 -8.74 -0.62
CA PRO A 67 -9.60 -10.02 -0.25
C PRO A 67 -10.63 -11.15 -0.29
N GLY A 68 -10.19 -12.35 -0.68
CA GLY A 68 -10.98 -13.59 -0.61
C GLY A 68 -11.77 -13.92 -1.87
N ASP A 69 -11.74 -13.05 -2.89
CA ASP A 69 -12.14 -13.40 -4.25
C ASP A 69 -10.90 -13.57 -5.12
N GLY A 70 -10.35 -14.79 -5.13
CA GLY A 70 -9.17 -15.08 -5.93
C GLY A 70 -9.38 -14.82 -7.42
N GLY A 71 -10.59 -14.99 -7.95
CA GLY A 71 -10.87 -14.72 -9.37
C GLY A 71 -10.71 -13.24 -9.68
N ALA A 72 -11.35 -12.38 -8.87
CA ALA A 72 -11.21 -10.93 -8.98
C ALA A 72 -9.78 -10.46 -8.70
N GLN A 73 -9.09 -11.02 -7.71
CA GLN A 73 -7.72 -10.64 -7.40
C GLN A 73 -6.77 -10.95 -8.54
N ARG A 74 -6.91 -12.14 -9.14
CA ARG A 74 -6.15 -12.51 -10.34
C ARG A 74 -6.45 -11.56 -11.48
N ALA A 75 -7.71 -11.39 -11.86
CA ALA A 75 -8.08 -10.47 -12.95
C ALA A 75 -7.50 -9.06 -12.71
N SER A 76 -7.56 -8.58 -11.48
CA SER A 76 -6.97 -7.30 -11.05
C SER A 76 -5.45 -7.28 -11.17
N ALA A 77 -4.76 -8.38 -10.88
CA ALA A 77 -3.31 -8.49 -10.99
C ALA A 77 -2.85 -8.39 -12.45
N TYR A 78 -3.48 -9.13 -13.36
CA TYR A 78 -3.15 -9.06 -14.80
C TYR A 78 -3.57 -7.69 -15.38
N ALA A 79 -4.67 -7.10 -14.91
CA ALA A 79 -5.06 -5.74 -15.28
C ALA A 79 -4.01 -4.71 -14.86
N SER A 80 -3.53 -4.83 -13.62
CA SER A 80 -2.53 -3.92 -13.05
C SER A 80 -1.18 -4.06 -13.74
N LEU A 81 -0.78 -5.30 -14.07
CA LEU A 81 0.38 -5.57 -14.91
C LEU A 81 0.23 -4.87 -16.27
N GLY A 82 -0.89 -5.08 -16.97
CA GLY A 82 -1.11 -4.47 -18.28
C GLY A 82 -1.19 -2.95 -18.26
N ALA A 83 -1.62 -2.36 -17.15
CA ALA A 83 -1.76 -0.91 -17.02
C ALA A 83 -0.51 -0.19 -16.51
N GLY A 84 0.40 -0.90 -15.83
CA GLY A 84 1.48 -0.27 -15.09
C GLY A 84 0.97 0.59 -13.92
N GLY A 85 -0.21 0.29 -13.38
CA GLY A 85 -0.88 1.02 -12.29
C GLY A 85 -1.93 0.14 -11.62
N ALA A 86 -2.36 0.47 -10.40
CA ALA A 86 -3.24 -0.42 -9.64
C ALA A 86 -4.68 -0.40 -10.21
N ILE A 87 -5.19 -1.55 -10.63
CA ILE A 87 -6.56 -1.72 -11.12
C ILE A 87 -7.29 -2.77 -10.28
N ALA A 88 -8.31 -2.34 -9.54
CA ALA A 88 -9.23 -3.23 -8.86
C ALA A 88 -10.39 -3.60 -9.79
N THR A 89 -10.52 -4.89 -10.11
CA THR A 89 -11.69 -5.44 -10.80
C THR A 89 -12.64 -6.07 -9.77
N HIS A 90 -13.94 -5.90 -9.98
CA HIS A 90 -14.96 -6.58 -9.18
C HIS A 90 -15.39 -7.88 -9.87
N ALA A 91 -15.72 -8.91 -9.09
CA ALA A 91 -16.26 -10.18 -9.58
C ALA A 91 -17.38 -9.94 -10.61
N GLY A 92 -17.20 -10.43 -11.84
CA GLY A 92 -18.18 -10.31 -12.92
C GLY A 92 -18.17 -8.98 -13.69
N ALA A 93 -17.40 -7.97 -13.26
CA ALA A 93 -17.20 -6.76 -14.04
C ALA A 93 -16.23 -7.07 -15.19
N ARG A 94 -16.75 -7.17 -16.41
CA ARG A 94 -15.90 -7.16 -17.59
C ARG A 94 -15.21 -5.80 -17.64
N VAL A 95 -13.88 -5.79 -17.62
CA VAL A 95 -13.08 -4.69 -18.16
C VAL A 95 -13.26 -4.75 -19.68
N THR A 96 -14.45 -4.41 -20.14
CA THR A 96 -14.74 -4.20 -21.56
C THR A 96 -14.83 -2.71 -21.75
N GLY A 97 -13.89 -2.13 -22.49
CA GLY A 97 -13.98 -0.75 -23.00
C GLY A 97 -15.12 -0.56 -24.03
N ARG A 98 -16.23 -1.28 -23.88
CA ARG A 98 -17.30 -1.39 -24.88
C ARG A 98 -18.70 -1.54 -24.26
N HIS A 99 -18.97 -0.80 -23.19
CA HIS A 99 -20.35 -0.40 -22.90
C HIS A 99 -20.53 1.04 -23.34
N GLY A 100 -21.56 1.28 -24.16
CA GLY A 100 -21.83 2.52 -24.90
C GLY A 100 -22.19 3.76 -24.08
N GLY A 101 -21.68 3.86 -22.85
CA GLY A 101 -21.51 5.13 -22.15
C GLY A 101 -20.00 5.38 -22.03
N ARG A 102 -19.54 6.59 -22.37
CA ARG A 102 -18.14 7.07 -22.29
C ARG A 102 -17.50 6.84 -20.89
N HIS A 103 -17.17 5.60 -20.57
CA HIS A 103 -16.27 5.23 -19.48
C HIS A 103 -14.93 4.94 -20.13
N ASP A 104 -14.05 5.94 -20.13
CA ASP A 104 -12.76 5.99 -20.84
C ASP A 104 -11.71 5.00 -20.30
N GLY A 105 -12.06 3.74 -19.95
CA GLY A 105 -11.10 2.69 -19.56
C GLY A 105 -10.16 3.01 -18.37
N ARG A 106 -10.34 4.16 -17.73
CA ARG A 106 -9.47 4.71 -16.68
C ARG A 106 -9.99 4.26 -15.32
N HIS A 107 -9.17 3.51 -14.60
CA HIS A 107 -9.36 3.21 -13.18
C HIS A 107 -8.16 3.79 -12.42
N GLY A 108 -8.39 4.71 -11.49
CA GLY A 108 -7.30 5.37 -10.75
C GLY A 108 -6.47 6.40 -11.52
N GLY A 109 -6.53 6.41 -12.87
CA GLY A 109 -5.59 7.16 -13.73
C GLY A 109 -4.81 6.21 -14.62
N ALA A 110 -4.68 4.95 -14.21
CA ALA A 110 -4.14 3.85 -14.98
C ALA A 110 -5.09 3.45 -16.12
N ILE A 111 -4.51 3.17 -17.29
CA ILE A 111 -5.21 2.76 -18.50
C ILE A 111 -4.98 1.26 -18.69
N ALA A 112 -6.05 0.46 -18.62
CA ALA A 112 -5.94 -0.98 -18.83
C ALA A 112 -5.36 -1.28 -20.23
N GLY A 113 -4.33 -2.13 -20.29
CA GLY A 113 -3.72 -2.56 -21.55
C GLY A 113 -2.63 -1.63 -22.12
N LEU A 114 -2.24 -0.60 -21.38
CA LEU A 114 -1.24 0.37 -21.81
C LEU A 114 0.12 -0.25 -22.17
N LEU A 115 0.51 -1.36 -21.54
CA LEU A 115 1.69 -2.14 -21.90
C LEU A 115 1.57 -2.69 -23.33
N GLY A 116 0.47 -3.40 -23.64
CA GLY A 116 0.24 -3.96 -24.97
C GLY A 116 0.14 -2.88 -26.05
N GLU A 117 -0.54 -1.77 -25.74
CA GLU A 117 -0.61 -0.62 -26.65
C GLU A 117 0.77 0.01 -26.90
N SER A 118 1.60 0.14 -25.87
CA SER A 118 2.95 0.70 -25.98
C SER A 118 3.86 -0.19 -26.82
N LEU A 119 3.78 -1.52 -26.65
CA LEU A 119 4.50 -2.49 -27.49
C LEU A 119 4.03 -2.41 -28.95
N ALA A 120 2.72 -2.40 -29.18
CA ALA A 120 2.14 -2.34 -30.53
C ALA A 120 2.54 -1.05 -31.27
N ARG A 121 2.58 0.10 -30.57
CA ARG A 121 3.06 1.39 -31.14
C ARG A 121 4.52 1.31 -31.62
N HIS A 122 5.34 0.46 -31.01
CA HIS A 122 6.73 0.20 -31.41
C HIS A 122 6.88 -1.02 -32.33
N ARG A 123 5.77 -1.52 -32.89
CA ARG A 123 5.71 -2.70 -33.77
C ARG A 123 6.25 -3.97 -33.11
N LEU A 124 6.25 -4.02 -31.79
CA LEU A 124 6.52 -5.24 -31.02
C LEU A 124 5.19 -5.96 -30.78
N LEU A 125 5.21 -7.28 -30.97
CA LEU A 125 4.04 -8.11 -30.74
C LEU A 125 4.15 -8.76 -29.36
N ALA A 126 3.01 -8.85 -28.70
CA ALA A 126 2.91 -9.50 -27.40
C ALA A 126 1.84 -10.60 -27.43
N THR A 127 2.04 -11.66 -26.65
CA THR A 127 1.09 -12.77 -26.59
C THR A 127 1.03 -13.38 -25.21
N ALA A 128 -0.05 -14.13 -24.96
CA ALA A 128 -0.27 -14.85 -23.72
C ALA A 128 -0.57 -16.33 -24.01
N ILE A 129 0.13 -17.22 -23.30
CA ILE A 129 0.00 -18.68 -23.37
C ILE A 129 -0.42 -19.14 -21.98
N GLY A 130 -1.53 -19.85 -21.85
CA GLY A 130 -2.00 -20.24 -20.52
C GLY A 130 -3.45 -20.63 -20.50
N ASN A 131 -3.82 -21.36 -19.45
CA ASN A 131 -5.14 -21.97 -19.32
C ASN A 131 -5.59 -22.08 -17.85
N ALA A 132 -5.05 -21.20 -17.00
CA ALA A 132 -5.08 -21.40 -15.57
C ALA A 132 -6.48 -21.27 -14.95
N SER A 133 -7.35 -20.50 -15.56
CA SER A 133 -8.78 -20.45 -15.27
C SER A 133 -9.56 -21.26 -16.31
N GLY A 134 -10.33 -22.25 -15.88
CA GLY A 134 -11.14 -23.14 -16.72
C GLY A 134 -12.33 -22.46 -17.42
N GLY A 135 -12.11 -21.33 -18.10
CA GLY A 135 -13.13 -20.59 -18.84
C GLY A 135 -13.22 -19.10 -18.52
N ASP A 136 -12.51 -18.59 -17.50
CA ASP A 136 -12.45 -17.13 -17.27
C ASP A 136 -11.57 -16.47 -18.33
N PRO A 137 -11.95 -15.27 -18.79
CA PRO A 137 -11.21 -14.58 -19.85
C PRO A 137 -9.76 -14.37 -19.42
N VAL A 138 -8.81 -14.95 -20.17
CA VAL A 138 -7.42 -14.50 -20.14
C VAL A 138 -7.46 -13.02 -20.55
N MET A 139 -7.06 -12.14 -19.65
CA MET A 139 -7.00 -10.72 -19.95
C MET A 139 -5.97 -10.51 -21.05
N ARG A 140 -6.40 -9.90 -22.16
CA ARG A 140 -5.47 -9.55 -23.24
C ARG A 140 -4.51 -8.49 -22.70
N LEU A 141 -3.28 -8.48 -23.24
CA LEU A 141 -2.30 -7.43 -22.96
C LEU A 141 -2.76 -6.05 -23.44
N ASP A 142 -3.79 -5.98 -24.29
CA ASP A 142 -4.50 -4.77 -24.72
C ASP A 142 -5.62 -4.32 -23.75
N GLY A 143 -5.77 -4.97 -22.58
CA GLY A 143 -6.71 -4.56 -21.53
C GLY A 143 -8.14 -5.07 -21.72
N THR A 144 -8.45 -5.81 -22.79
CA THR A 144 -9.80 -6.39 -22.97
C THR A 144 -9.91 -7.81 -22.42
N ALA A 145 -11.00 -8.09 -21.70
CA ALA A 145 -11.37 -9.45 -21.32
C ALA A 145 -11.87 -10.23 -22.55
N ALA A 146 -11.08 -11.18 -23.06
CA ALA A 146 -11.53 -12.07 -24.13
C ALA A 146 -12.06 -13.38 -23.55
N LYS A 147 -13.36 -13.65 -23.75
CA LYS A 147 -13.87 -15.03 -23.69
C LYS A 147 -13.17 -15.79 -24.83
N VAL A 148 -12.52 -16.90 -24.48
CA VAL A 148 -11.78 -17.78 -25.42
C VAL A 148 -12.70 -18.16 -26.59
N VAL A 149 -12.34 -17.75 -27.82
CA VAL A 149 -12.97 -18.26 -29.05
C VAL A 149 -11.94 -19.12 -29.78
N PRO A 150 -12.21 -20.41 -30.06
CA PRO A 150 -11.33 -21.24 -30.86
C PRO A 150 -11.30 -20.75 -32.32
N LEU A 151 -10.13 -20.78 -32.94
CA LEU A 151 -9.92 -20.45 -34.35
C LEU A 151 -10.77 -21.35 -35.27
N GLY A 152 -11.58 -20.73 -36.12
CA GLY A 152 -12.28 -21.35 -37.25
C GLY A 152 -12.39 -20.42 -38.46
N ARG A 153 -11.43 -20.55 -39.38
CA ARG A 153 -11.42 -20.31 -40.86
C ARG A 153 -11.96 -18.99 -41.51
N ARG A 154 -11.01 -18.35 -42.23
CA ARG A 154 -11.03 -17.68 -43.56
C ARG A 154 -12.02 -16.52 -43.85
N GLY A 155 -11.45 -15.35 -44.13
CA GLY A 155 -11.99 -14.27 -44.96
C GLY A 155 -10.98 -13.13 -45.11
N ALA A 156 -10.67 -12.72 -46.34
CA ALA A 156 -9.55 -11.85 -46.76
C ALA A 156 -9.60 -10.38 -46.25
N PRO A 157 -8.47 -9.61 -46.31
CA PRO A 157 -8.32 -8.34 -45.60
C PRO A 157 -8.81 -7.12 -46.39
N GLY A 158 -9.46 -6.18 -45.71
CA GLY A 158 -9.71 -4.80 -46.18
C GLY A 158 -8.82 -3.79 -45.43
N PRO A 159 -8.50 -2.63 -46.02
CA PRO A 159 -7.39 -1.76 -45.59
C PRO A 159 -7.71 -0.79 -44.43
N ASP A 160 -8.75 -1.06 -43.63
CA ASP A 160 -9.20 -0.11 -42.61
C ASP A 160 -9.47 -0.83 -41.28
N ARG A 161 -8.41 -1.17 -40.52
CA ARG A 161 -8.51 -1.63 -39.13
C ARG A 161 -7.30 -1.23 -38.29
N THR A 162 -7.62 -0.57 -37.19
CA THR A 162 -6.85 -0.48 -35.94
C THR A 162 -6.06 -1.75 -35.65
N ALA A 163 -4.76 -1.59 -35.39
CA ALA A 163 -3.76 -2.62 -35.16
C ALA A 163 -4.27 -3.88 -34.43
N ASP A 164 -4.33 -5.00 -35.16
CA ASP A 164 -4.68 -6.33 -34.67
C ASP A 164 -3.61 -6.84 -33.68
N ALA A 165 -3.80 -6.61 -32.38
CA ALA A 165 -3.19 -7.44 -31.35
C ALA A 165 -3.84 -8.85 -31.41
N ARG A 166 -3.21 -9.74 -32.21
CA ARG A 166 -3.61 -11.14 -32.35
C ARG A 166 -3.30 -11.90 -31.05
N SER A 167 -4.18 -11.78 -30.07
CA SER A 167 -4.10 -12.48 -28.79
C SER A 167 -5.04 -13.69 -28.81
N ALA A 168 -4.48 -14.89 -29.01
CA ALA A 168 -5.17 -16.15 -28.80
C ALA A 168 -4.54 -16.84 -27.59
N SER A 169 -5.32 -17.07 -26.52
CA SER A 169 -4.85 -17.88 -25.39
C SER A 169 -4.71 -19.33 -25.85
N LEU A 170 -3.47 -19.80 -25.96
CA LEU A 170 -3.20 -21.15 -26.38
C LEU A 170 -3.27 -22.11 -25.18
N PRO A 171 -4.21 -23.07 -25.16
CA PRO A 171 -4.41 -23.94 -24.02
C PRO A 171 -3.21 -24.88 -23.82
N VAL A 172 -2.61 -24.86 -22.64
CA VAL A 172 -1.46 -25.74 -22.30
C VAL A 172 -1.79 -26.82 -21.27
N ALA A 173 -2.99 -26.81 -20.69
CA ALA A 173 -3.36 -27.75 -19.62
C ALA A 173 -4.06 -29.01 -20.16
N ARG A 174 -3.62 -30.18 -19.69
CA ARG A 174 -4.26 -31.49 -19.90
C ARG A 174 -5.05 -31.92 -18.65
N SER A 175 -6.05 -32.76 -18.83
CA SER A 175 -6.78 -33.37 -17.70
C SER A 175 -5.89 -34.37 -16.97
N ASP A 176 -5.85 -34.28 -15.65
CA ASP A 176 -5.09 -35.18 -14.76
C ASP A 176 -5.81 -35.27 -13.41
N ARG A 177 -6.42 -36.43 -13.13
CA ARG A 177 -7.18 -36.67 -11.89
C ARG A 177 -6.33 -36.60 -10.62
N THR A 178 -5.02 -36.73 -10.75
CA THR A 178 -4.08 -36.65 -9.62
C THR A 178 -3.59 -35.23 -9.35
N ALA A 179 -3.84 -34.31 -10.28
CA ALA A 179 -3.47 -32.91 -10.16
C ALA A 179 -4.56 -32.09 -9.44
N PRO A 180 -4.19 -31.02 -8.72
CA PRO A 180 -5.14 -30.09 -8.13
C PRO A 180 -6.15 -29.56 -9.16
N ALA A 181 -7.43 -29.53 -8.79
CA ALA A 181 -8.57 -29.24 -9.66
C ALA A 181 -8.63 -30.07 -10.97
N GLY A 182 -7.99 -31.25 -11.02
CA GLY A 182 -8.10 -32.20 -12.12
C GLY A 182 -7.34 -31.81 -13.39
N ARG A 183 -6.43 -30.83 -13.33
CA ARG A 183 -5.69 -30.29 -14.49
C ARG A 183 -4.22 -30.08 -14.18
N ARG A 184 -3.38 -30.33 -15.17
CA ARG A 184 -1.92 -30.15 -15.12
C ARG A 184 -1.42 -29.50 -16.41
N VAL A 185 -0.36 -28.71 -16.35
CA VAL A 185 0.34 -28.26 -17.56
C VAL A 185 0.90 -29.46 -18.34
N ASP A 186 0.74 -29.41 -19.67
CA ASP A 186 1.41 -30.32 -20.60
C ASP A 186 2.72 -29.66 -21.06
N PRO A 187 3.88 -30.16 -20.64
CA PRO A 187 5.17 -29.52 -20.93
C PRO A 187 5.51 -29.53 -22.42
N VAL A 188 5.01 -30.53 -23.18
CA VAL A 188 5.27 -30.63 -24.62
C VAL A 188 4.46 -29.58 -25.36
N VAL A 189 3.17 -29.46 -25.03
CA VAL A 189 2.30 -28.44 -25.63
C VAL A 189 2.78 -27.03 -25.27
N LEU A 190 3.19 -26.82 -24.01
CA LEU A 190 3.79 -25.57 -23.56
C LEU A 190 5.03 -25.21 -24.40
N ALA A 191 5.98 -26.13 -24.53
CA ALA A 191 7.20 -25.90 -25.29
C ALA A 191 6.92 -25.57 -26.76
N VAL A 192 5.98 -26.27 -27.40
CA VAL A 192 5.57 -26.01 -28.79
C VAL A 192 4.94 -24.62 -28.93
N HIS A 193 4.05 -24.22 -28.02
CA HIS A 193 3.42 -22.90 -28.06
C HIS A 193 4.43 -21.79 -27.83
N VAL A 194 5.34 -21.94 -26.86
CA VAL A 194 6.39 -20.95 -26.58
C VAL A 194 7.34 -20.85 -27.77
N ALA A 195 7.85 -21.97 -28.29
CA ALA A 195 8.73 -21.97 -29.47
C ALA A 195 8.07 -21.32 -30.69
N THR A 196 6.76 -21.54 -30.87
CA THR A 196 5.99 -20.89 -31.95
C THR A 196 5.84 -19.39 -31.72
N ALA A 197 5.55 -18.97 -30.48
CA ALA A 197 5.41 -17.56 -30.11
C ALA A 197 6.72 -16.78 -30.26
N LEU A 198 7.86 -17.37 -29.89
CA LEU A 198 9.19 -16.75 -30.03
C LEU A 198 9.53 -16.35 -31.48
N ARG A 199 8.86 -16.93 -32.49
CA ARG A 199 9.07 -16.58 -33.89
C ARG A 199 8.51 -15.20 -34.28
N TRP A 200 7.60 -14.64 -33.48
CA TRP A 200 6.89 -13.41 -33.86
C TRP A 200 6.59 -12.46 -32.70
N ALA A 201 6.57 -12.94 -31.45
CA ALA A 201 6.34 -12.12 -30.27
C ALA A 201 7.66 -11.72 -29.61
N SER A 202 7.74 -10.46 -29.17
CA SER A 202 8.82 -9.92 -28.34
C SER A 202 8.52 -10.16 -26.86
N VAL A 203 7.26 -10.04 -26.45
CA VAL A 203 6.83 -10.25 -25.07
C VAL A 203 5.85 -11.42 -25.00
N ILE A 204 6.16 -12.44 -24.21
CA ILE A 204 5.34 -13.64 -24.04
C ILE A 204 5.00 -13.81 -22.56
N LEU A 205 3.72 -13.74 -22.23
CA LEU A 205 3.21 -14.08 -20.90
C LEU A 205 2.82 -15.56 -20.88
N VAL A 206 3.38 -16.32 -19.95
CA VAL A 206 3.10 -17.75 -19.77
C VAL A 206 2.45 -17.97 -18.43
N ASP A 207 1.21 -18.44 -18.43
CA ASP A 207 0.43 -18.70 -17.23
C ASP A 207 0.20 -20.21 -17.03
N LEU A 208 0.94 -20.79 -16.08
CA LEU A 208 0.94 -22.22 -15.79
C LEU A 208 -0.30 -22.62 -14.97
N GLY A 209 -0.65 -21.82 -13.97
CA GLY A 209 -1.79 -22.03 -13.08
C GLY A 209 -1.75 -23.25 -12.14
N ASP A 210 -0.76 -24.14 -12.25
CA ASP A 210 -0.69 -25.35 -11.40
C ASP A 210 -0.51 -24.99 -9.92
N THR A 211 0.33 -24.00 -9.62
CA THR A 211 0.59 -23.53 -8.25
C THR A 211 -0.63 -22.89 -7.61
N GLU A 212 -1.36 -22.07 -8.37
CA GLU A 212 -2.57 -21.41 -7.90
C GLU A 212 -3.71 -22.42 -7.67
N ARG A 213 -3.88 -23.38 -8.61
CA ARG A 213 -4.83 -24.49 -8.41
C ARG A 213 -4.50 -25.27 -7.15
N ALA A 214 -3.22 -25.55 -6.90
CA ALA A 214 -2.76 -26.22 -5.68
C ALA A 214 -3.07 -25.41 -4.42
N ASP A 215 -2.74 -24.11 -4.42
CA ASP A 215 -2.97 -23.20 -3.31
C ASP A 215 -4.47 -23.10 -2.96
N ARG A 216 -5.33 -22.88 -3.96
CA ARG A 216 -6.78 -22.75 -3.77
C ARG A 216 -7.45 -24.06 -3.35
N THR A 217 -7.10 -25.17 -4.03
CA THR A 217 -7.72 -26.49 -3.75
C THR A 217 -7.51 -26.91 -2.30
N PHE A 218 -6.33 -26.60 -1.74
CA PHE A 218 -5.95 -26.99 -0.39
C PHE A 218 -5.83 -25.80 0.56
N ALA A 219 -6.50 -24.68 0.29
CA ALA A 219 -6.37 -23.46 1.07
C ALA A 219 -6.67 -23.63 2.58
N THR A 220 -7.43 -24.66 2.97
CA THR A 220 -7.79 -24.97 4.36
C THR A 220 -6.91 -26.06 5.01
N ASP A 221 -6.04 -26.72 4.26
CA ASP A 221 -5.14 -27.78 4.75
C ASP A 221 -3.67 -27.39 4.48
N PRO A 222 -2.97 -26.78 5.46
CA PRO A 222 -1.61 -26.29 5.27
C PRO A 222 -0.60 -27.36 4.84
N ALA A 223 -0.76 -28.60 5.33
CA ALA A 223 0.16 -29.68 5.02
C ALA A 223 -0.03 -30.18 3.59
N ARG A 224 -1.28 -30.43 3.17
CA ARG A 224 -1.57 -30.81 1.78
C ARG A 224 -1.26 -29.69 0.81
N ARG A 225 -1.57 -28.45 1.18
CA ARG A 225 -1.20 -27.27 0.39
C ARG A 225 0.31 -27.22 0.17
N ARG A 226 1.11 -27.30 1.23
CA ARG A 226 2.58 -27.25 1.11
C ARG A 226 3.09 -28.34 0.18
N ALA A 227 2.66 -29.59 0.37
CA ALA A 227 3.07 -30.69 -0.50
C ALA A 227 2.65 -30.49 -1.97
N ALA A 228 1.41 -30.03 -2.21
CA ALA A 228 0.90 -29.81 -3.57
C ALA A 228 1.56 -28.62 -4.27
N VAL A 229 1.74 -27.49 -3.56
CA VAL A 229 2.42 -26.29 -4.07
C VAL A 229 3.89 -26.57 -4.34
N THR A 230 4.60 -27.28 -3.44
CA THR A 230 6.00 -27.68 -3.67
C THR A 230 6.12 -28.54 -4.93
N ARG A 231 5.22 -29.52 -5.13
CA ARG A 231 5.23 -30.33 -6.36
C ARG A 231 4.97 -29.47 -7.61
N ALA A 232 3.97 -28.60 -7.56
CA ALA A 232 3.66 -27.70 -8.68
C ALA A 232 4.80 -26.72 -8.99
N LEU A 233 5.52 -26.22 -7.98
CA LEU A 233 6.69 -25.37 -8.15
C LEU A 233 7.86 -26.11 -8.79
N LEU A 234 8.13 -27.36 -8.39
CA LEU A 234 9.15 -28.19 -9.03
C LEU A 234 8.83 -28.49 -10.49
N ASP A 235 7.55 -28.70 -10.81
CA ASP A 235 7.11 -28.88 -12.18
C ASP A 235 7.25 -27.57 -12.98
N ALA A 236 6.84 -26.43 -12.43
CA ALA A 236 7.03 -25.10 -13.01
C ALA A 236 8.51 -24.73 -13.23
N ASP A 237 9.39 -25.13 -12.31
CA ASP A 237 10.85 -24.95 -12.43
C ASP A 237 11.45 -25.79 -13.57
N ARG A 238 10.93 -27.00 -13.80
CA ARG A 238 11.29 -27.78 -15.00
C ARG A 238 10.80 -27.10 -16.28
N ASP A 239 9.57 -26.61 -16.29
CA ASP A 239 8.99 -25.91 -17.45
C ASP A 239 9.74 -24.61 -17.75
N ALA A 240 10.10 -23.83 -16.73
CA ALA A 240 10.92 -22.63 -16.86
C ALA A 240 12.30 -22.95 -17.46
N ARG A 241 12.94 -24.06 -17.06
CA ARG A 241 14.20 -24.53 -17.68
C ARG A 241 14.02 -24.94 -19.14
N VAL A 242 12.87 -25.51 -19.52
CA VAL A 242 12.57 -25.83 -20.92
C VAL A 242 12.44 -24.53 -21.73
N ILE A 243 11.66 -23.57 -21.24
CA ILE A 243 11.51 -22.25 -21.85
C ILE A 243 12.87 -21.58 -22.01
N ARG A 244 13.69 -21.61 -20.95
CA ARG A 244 15.04 -21.02 -20.96
C ARG A 244 15.91 -21.56 -22.09
N ARG A 245 15.85 -22.86 -22.37
CA ARG A 245 16.62 -23.49 -23.47
C ARG A 245 16.13 -23.08 -24.85
N LEU A 246 14.90 -22.59 -24.97
CA LEU A 246 14.35 -22.05 -26.21
C LEU A 246 14.75 -20.59 -26.43
N LEU A 247 15.21 -19.89 -25.40
CA LEU A 247 15.61 -18.48 -25.47
C LEU A 247 17.05 -18.31 -25.97
N PRO A 248 17.25 -17.53 -27.05
CA PRO A 248 18.57 -17.04 -27.46
C PRO A 248 19.36 -16.36 -26.34
N PRO A 249 20.70 -16.29 -26.45
CA PRO A 249 21.51 -15.43 -25.61
C PRO A 249 21.05 -13.97 -25.70
N GLY A 250 20.85 -13.32 -24.56
CA GLY A 250 20.37 -11.94 -24.48
C GLY A 250 18.85 -11.78 -24.37
N ASP A 251 18.08 -12.84 -24.63
CA ASP A 251 16.65 -12.87 -24.26
C ASP A 251 16.52 -13.15 -22.75
N MET A 252 15.40 -12.76 -22.16
CA MET A 252 15.21 -12.74 -20.71
C MET A 252 14.01 -13.57 -20.27
N LEU A 253 14.23 -14.39 -19.25
CA LEU A 253 13.19 -15.10 -18.54
C LEU A 253 12.91 -14.42 -17.20
N VAL A 254 11.63 -14.12 -16.95
CA VAL A 254 11.14 -13.61 -15.67
C VAL A 254 10.14 -14.63 -15.12
N VAL A 255 10.24 -14.95 -13.84
CA VAL A 255 9.27 -15.80 -13.13
C VAL A 255 8.65 -14.97 -12.02
N ALA A 256 7.33 -14.94 -11.89
CA ALA A 256 6.68 -14.11 -10.88
C ALA A 256 5.39 -14.73 -10.33
N SER A 257 5.10 -14.51 -9.06
CA SER A 257 3.79 -14.77 -8.47
C SER A 257 3.01 -13.46 -8.39
N LEU A 258 2.14 -13.20 -9.38
CA LEU A 258 1.39 -11.94 -9.49
C LEU A 258 0.25 -11.87 -8.46
N VAL A 259 -0.15 -13.03 -7.94
CA VAL A 259 -1.17 -13.20 -6.90
C VAL A 259 -0.54 -13.86 -5.69
N PRO A 260 -0.71 -13.33 -4.47
CA PRO A 260 -0.10 -13.90 -3.28
C PRO A 260 -0.80 -15.22 -2.90
N PRO A 261 -0.21 -16.06 -2.03
CA PRO A 261 -0.90 -17.20 -1.45
C PRO A 261 -2.22 -16.85 -0.78
N SER A 262 -3.26 -17.69 -0.94
CA SER A 262 -4.58 -17.52 -0.32
C SER A 262 -4.52 -17.42 1.21
N ARG A 263 -3.50 -18.02 1.85
CA ARG A 263 -3.23 -17.86 3.30
C ARG A 263 -2.85 -16.42 3.66
N ARG A 264 -1.96 -15.81 2.87
CA ARG A 264 -1.43 -14.46 3.07
C ARG A 264 -2.48 -13.42 2.72
N GLU A 265 -3.26 -13.67 1.67
CA GLU A 265 -4.36 -12.81 1.27
C GLU A 265 -5.41 -12.64 2.37
N ARG A 266 -5.81 -13.74 3.03
CA ARG A 266 -6.76 -13.71 4.17
C ARG A 266 -6.22 -12.91 5.36
N GLU A 267 -4.91 -12.89 5.54
CA GLU A 267 -4.21 -12.08 6.54
C GLU A 267 -4.01 -10.62 6.08
N GLY A 268 -4.32 -10.31 4.81
CA GLY A 268 -4.11 -9.00 4.21
C GLY A 268 -2.66 -8.71 3.83
N ILE A 269 -1.87 -9.76 3.61
CA ILE A 269 -0.49 -9.71 3.16
C ILE A 269 -0.50 -9.93 1.65
N HIS A 270 -0.03 -8.94 0.89
CA HIS A 270 -0.02 -8.96 -0.58
C HIS A 270 1.41 -8.99 -1.09
N LEU A 271 2.11 -10.07 -0.74
CA LEU A 271 3.49 -10.33 -1.09
C LEU A 271 3.58 -11.68 -1.80
N GLY A 272 4.13 -11.67 -3.00
CA GLY A 272 4.53 -12.83 -3.78
C GLY A 272 6.04 -12.85 -4.00
N ALA A 273 6.51 -13.82 -4.77
CA ALA A 273 7.91 -13.93 -5.17
C ALA A 273 8.11 -13.50 -6.63
N ILE A 274 9.32 -13.02 -6.95
CA ILE A 274 9.75 -12.74 -8.31
C ILE A 274 11.22 -13.09 -8.51
N ALA A 275 11.55 -13.60 -9.69
CA ALA A 275 12.91 -13.81 -10.13
C ALA A 275 13.11 -13.33 -11.57
N PHE A 276 14.30 -12.79 -11.83
CA PHE A 276 14.77 -12.46 -13.17
C PHE A 276 16.00 -13.31 -13.48
N GLU A 277 16.16 -13.67 -14.74
CA GLU A 277 17.42 -14.23 -15.19
C GLU A 277 18.50 -13.13 -15.23
N GLY A 278 19.65 -13.39 -14.62
CA GLY A 278 20.77 -12.45 -14.65
C GLY A 278 21.83 -12.73 -13.58
N ALA A 279 22.73 -11.76 -13.40
CA ALA A 279 23.74 -11.77 -12.35
C ALA A 279 23.10 -11.67 -10.96
N PRO A 280 23.80 -12.13 -9.89
CA PRO A 280 23.33 -12.07 -8.50
C PRO A 280 23.01 -10.63 -8.07
N THR A 281 21.72 -10.27 -8.12
CA THR A 281 21.24 -8.92 -7.82
C THR A 281 19.87 -8.95 -7.17
N LEU A 282 19.52 -7.87 -6.47
CA LEU A 282 18.19 -7.62 -5.90
C LEU A 282 17.45 -6.59 -6.75
N PRO A 283 16.18 -6.86 -7.14
CA PRO A 283 15.37 -5.88 -7.82
C PRO A 283 14.95 -4.77 -6.85
N THR A 284 14.92 -3.53 -7.34
CA THR A 284 14.40 -2.39 -6.58
C THR A 284 13.79 -1.37 -7.53
N SER A 285 12.73 -0.68 -7.13
CA SER A 285 12.08 0.32 -7.97
C SER A 285 11.90 1.65 -7.24
N GLY A 286 11.60 2.71 -7.98
CA GLY A 286 11.20 3.99 -7.39
C GLY A 286 9.86 3.93 -6.65
N THR A 287 9.03 2.93 -6.95
CA THR A 287 7.70 2.74 -6.34
C THR A 287 7.85 2.21 -4.91
N THR A 288 8.57 1.10 -4.73
CA THR A 288 8.77 0.49 -3.41
C THR A 288 9.94 1.09 -2.65
N ARG A 289 10.98 1.55 -3.37
CA ARG A 289 12.25 2.08 -2.83
C ARG A 289 13.01 1.17 -1.89
N ARG A 290 12.65 -0.09 -1.85
CA ARG A 290 13.28 -1.08 -1.01
C ARG A 290 14.12 -2.00 -1.86
N ARG A 291 15.36 -2.27 -1.43
CA ARG A 291 16.20 -3.29 -2.06
C ARG A 291 15.52 -4.64 -1.88
N GLY A 292 15.40 -5.41 -2.96
CA GLY A 292 14.75 -6.72 -2.97
C GLY A 292 13.22 -6.66 -3.03
N VAL A 293 12.59 -5.49 -3.19
CA VAL A 293 11.12 -5.40 -3.37
C VAL A 293 10.80 -4.57 -4.60
N ILE A 294 9.88 -5.04 -5.43
CA ILE A 294 9.23 -4.23 -6.47
C ILE A 294 7.71 -4.42 -6.41
N ALA A 295 6.95 -3.47 -6.94
CA ALA A 295 5.50 -3.56 -7.03
C ALA A 295 5.09 -4.28 -8.32
N LEU A 296 3.92 -4.91 -8.31
CA LEU A 296 3.32 -5.49 -9.52
C LEU A 296 3.21 -4.46 -10.66
N THR A 297 2.90 -3.21 -10.32
CA THR A 297 2.79 -2.09 -11.26
C THR A 297 4.13 -1.72 -11.90
N ASP A 298 5.25 -2.12 -11.32
CA ASP A 298 6.59 -1.86 -11.86
C ASP A 298 6.96 -2.78 -13.02
N LEU A 299 6.28 -3.93 -13.16
CA LEU A 299 6.62 -4.93 -14.16
C LEU A 299 6.42 -4.41 -15.59
N ALA A 300 5.33 -3.70 -15.89
CA ALA A 300 5.12 -3.12 -17.22
C ALA A 300 6.18 -2.07 -17.60
N PRO A 301 6.44 -1.03 -16.77
CA PRO A 301 7.55 -0.11 -16.97
C PRO A 301 8.92 -0.81 -17.09
N THR A 302 9.14 -1.88 -16.33
CA THR A 302 10.37 -2.68 -16.40
C THR A 302 10.50 -3.36 -17.76
N ILE A 303 9.45 -4.03 -18.24
CA ILE A 303 9.40 -4.66 -19.57
C ILE A 303 9.65 -3.62 -20.67
N LEU A 304 8.97 -2.46 -20.63
CA LEU A 304 9.20 -1.39 -21.61
C LEU A 304 10.63 -0.86 -21.57
N GLY A 305 11.19 -0.65 -20.38
CA GLY A 305 12.57 -0.18 -20.22
C GLY A 305 13.60 -1.16 -20.77
N LEU A 306 13.36 -2.47 -20.63
CA LEU A 306 14.21 -3.53 -21.17
C LEU A 306 14.15 -3.60 -22.70
N GLU A 307 13.01 -3.24 -23.30
CA GLU A 307 12.84 -3.07 -24.75
C GLU A 307 13.35 -1.70 -25.26
N GLY A 308 13.87 -0.83 -24.38
CA GLY A 308 14.30 0.52 -24.73
C GLY A 308 13.15 1.47 -25.09
N ILE A 309 11.91 1.15 -24.70
CA ILE A 309 10.71 1.95 -24.96
C ILE A 309 10.53 2.98 -23.83
N ALA A 310 10.22 4.23 -24.21
CA ALA A 310 9.90 5.28 -23.25
C ALA A 310 8.64 4.91 -22.44
N ILE A 311 8.74 5.00 -21.12
CA ILE A 311 7.65 4.67 -20.20
C ILE A 311 6.57 5.76 -20.26
N PRO A 312 5.31 5.45 -20.59
CA PRO A 312 4.22 6.42 -20.60
C PRO A 312 4.01 7.09 -19.22
N ALA A 313 3.66 8.37 -19.22
CA ALA A 313 3.45 9.14 -17.98
C ALA A 313 2.22 8.66 -17.19
N GLU A 314 1.30 7.95 -17.84
CA GLU A 314 0.11 7.36 -17.25
C GLU A 314 0.39 6.08 -16.46
N MET A 315 1.57 5.45 -16.63
CA MET A 315 1.99 4.34 -15.77
C MET A 315 2.42 4.90 -14.41
N GLU A 316 1.80 4.40 -13.34
CA GLU A 316 2.13 4.77 -11.96
C GLU A 316 3.45 4.11 -11.51
N GLY A 317 3.69 2.89 -11.97
CA GLY A 317 4.88 2.10 -11.65
C GLY A 317 6.17 2.71 -12.21
N ARG A 318 7.30 2.22 -11.70
CA ARG A 318 8.65 2.64 -12.11
C ARG A 318 9.46 1.42 -12.51
N ALA A 319 10.23 1.52 -13.59
CA ALA A 319 11.10 0.43 -14.00
C ALA A 319 12.04 0.00 -12.87
N ALA A 320 12.18 -1.31 -12.70
CA ALA A 320 13.09 -1.89 -11.75
C ALA A 320 14.54 -1.65 -12.18
N ARG A 321 15.39 -1.42 -11.19
CA ARG A 321 16.85 -1.44 -11.30
C ARG A 321 17.37 -2.61 -10.46
N PHE A 322 18.50 -3.16 -10.86
CA PHE A 322 19.08 -4.34 -10.24
C PHE A 322 20.34 -3.94 -9.49
N VAL A 323 20.38 -4.23 -8.19
CA VAL A 323 21.50 -3.87 -7.31
C VAL A 323 22.28 -5.13 -6.95
N PRO A 324 23.62 -5.17 -7.10
CA PRO A 324 24.43 -6.33 -6.70
C PRO A 324 24.14 -6.80 -5.28
N ALA A 325 24.07 -8.12 -5.09
CA ALA A 325 23.91 -8.75 -3.78
C ALA A 325 24.63 -10.11 -3.76
N ASP A 326 25.29 -10.43 -2.65
CA ASP A 326 26.07 -11.66 -2.52
C ASP A 326 25.17 -12.91 -2.49
N ASP A 327 24.07 -12.84 -1.74
CA ASP A 327 23.03 -13.87 -1.67
C ASP A 327 21.64 -13.23 -1.80
N PRO A 328 21.14 -13.01 -3.03
CA PRO A 328 19.82 -12.42 -3.27
C PRO A 328 18.68 -13.25 -2.64
N ARG A 329 18.84 -14.56 -2.54
CA ARG A 329 17.82 -15.48 -2.04
C ARG A 329 17.68 -15.38 -0.53
N ALA A 330 18.79 -15.47 0.21
CA ALA A 330 18.77 -15.26 1.66
C ALA A 330 18.27 -13.86 2.02
N ALA A 331 18.74 -12.83 1.30
CA ALA A 331 18.29 -11.45 1.52
C ALA A 331 16.78 -11.29 1.26
N SER A 332 16.23 -11.96 0.24
CA SER A 332 14.79 -11.92 -0.07
C SER A 332 13.94 -12.65 0.96
N LEU A 333 14.43 -13.76 1.52
CA LEU A 333 13.75 -14.49 2.59
C LEU A 333 13.65 -13.68 3.88
N ASP A 334 14.77 -13.10 4.33
CA ASP A 334 14.78 -12.26 5.53
C ASP A 334 13.87 -11.04 5.37
N LEU A 335 13.90 -10.45 4.17
CA LEU A 335 13.06 -9.32 3.79
C LEU A 335 11.57 -9.66 3.79
N ASP A 336 11.18 -10.78 3.18
CA ASP A 336 9.80 -11.26 3.13
C ASP A 336 9.28 -11.59 4.53
N ALA A 337 10.07 -12.28 5.35
CA ALA A 337 9.72 -12.61 6.73
C ALA A 337 9.50 -11.36 7.59
N GLY A 338 10.38 -10.36 7.46
CA GLY A 338 10.26 -9.07 8.14
C GLY A 338 9.01 -8.29 7.70
N LEU A 339 8.76 -8.22 6.39
CA LEU A 339 7.58 -7.56 5.82
C LEU A 339 6.26 -8.23 6.23
N ALA A 340 6.19 -9.55 6.13
CA ALA A 340 5.02 -10.32 6.52
C ALA A 340 4.72 -10.15 8.02
N THR A 341 5.75 -10.12 8.87
CA THR A 341 5.60 -9.88 10.31
C THR A 341 5.07 -8.47 10.60
N ALA A 342 5.63 -7.45 9.94
CA ALA A 342 5.18 -6.07 10.08
C ALA A 342 3.72 -5.88 9.62
N LEU A 343 3.34 -6.48 8.49
CA LEU A 343 1.96 -6.42 7.97
C LEU A 343 0.96 -7.12 8.89
N ARG A 344 1.33 -8.29 9.45
CA ARG A 344 0.49 -9.04 10.39
C ARG A 344 0.26 -8.32 11.71
N SER A 345 1.31 -7.69 12.25
CA SER A 345 1.22 -7.02 13.55
C SER A 345 0.45 -5.70 13.44
N ARG A 346 0.61 -4.98 12.33
CA ARG A 346 0.06 -3.63 12.17
C ARG A 346 -1.46 -3.55 12.35
N ARG A 347 -2.23 -4.33 11.59
CA ARG A 347 -3.71 -4.25 11.58
C ARG A 347 -4.34 -4.44 12.97
N PRO A 348 -4.06 -5.53 13.72
CA PRO A 348 -4.67 -5.73 15.03
C PRO A 348 -4.17 -4.69 16.04
N LEU A 349 -2.89 -4.35 16.02
CA LEU A 349 -2.33 -3.43 16.99
C LEU A 349 -2.82 -1.98 16.81
N THR A 350 -2.87 -1.47 15.58
CA THR A 350 -3.43 -0.14 15.32
C THR A 350 -4.92 -0.09 15.66
N ARG A 351 -5.67 -1.17 15.43
CA ARG A 351 -7.08 -1.28 15.87
C ARG A 351 -7.22 -1.22 17.39
N LEU A 352 -6.44 -2.00 18.13
CA LEU A 352 -6.46 -2.02 19.59
C LEU A 352 -6.05 -0.66 20.18
N TRP A 353 -5.00 -0.06 19.64
CA TRP A 353 -4.55 1.29 20.01
C TRP A 353 -5.67 2.32 19.82
N LEU A 354 -6.32 2.34 18.66
CA LEU A 354 -7.38 3.31 18.38
C LEU A 354 -8.60 3.12 19.30
N ILE A 355 -9.01 1.87 19.56
CA ILE A 355 -10.08 1.58 20.52
C ILE A 355 -9.69 2.09 21.90
N GLY A 356 -8.47 1.80 22.36
CA GLY A 356 -7.95 2.28 23.64
C GLY A 356 -7.93 3.81 23.73
N ALA A 357 -7.43 4.50 22.70
CA ALA A 357 -7.42 5.96 22.63
C ALA A 357 -8.83 6.57 22.64
N SER A 358 -9.79 5.91 21.98
CA SER A 358 -11.20 6.34 21.97
C SER A 358 -11.82 6.19 23.35
N ILE A 359 -11.58 5.07 24.04
CA ILE A 359 -12.05 4.85 25.43
C ILE A 359 -11.46 5.90 26.37
N LEU A 360 -10.15 6.18 26.27
CA LEU A 360 -9.50 7.22 27.07
C LEU A 360 -10.07 8.61 26.80
N SER A 361 -10.32 8.95 25.53
CA SER A 361 -10.91 10.24 25.14
C SER A 361 -12.35 10.39 25.65
N LEU A 362 -13.16 9.33 25.54
CA LEU A 362 -14.54 9.32 26.07
C LEU A 362 -14.57 9.37 27.60
N ALA A 363 -13.64 8.69 28.27
CA ALA A 363 -13.48 8.79 29.72
C ALA A 363 -13.08 10.21 30.14
N ALA A 364 -12.18 10.87 29.40
CA ALA A 364 -11.79 12.26 29.64
C ALA A 364 -12.97 13.20 29.44
N PHE A 365 -13.69 13.06 28.33
CA PHE A 365 -14.92 13.79 28.07
C PHE A 365 -15.95 13.62 29.19
N GLY A 366 -16.27 12.37 29.58
CA GLY A 366 -17.23 12.07 30.64
C GLY A 366 -16.81 12.66 31.98
N MET A 367 -15.53 12.58 32.32
CA MET A 367 -14.97 13.16 33.54
C MET A 367 -15.06 14.68 33.56
N ILE A 368 -14.79 15.35 32.43
CA ILE A 368 -14.87 16.81 32.33
C ILE A 368 -16.33 17.27 32.33
N ALA A 369 -17.19 16.63 31.53
CA ALA A 369 -18.60 17.00 31.37
C ALA A 369 -19.42 16.80 32.66
N THR A 370 -19.17 15.71 33.40
CA THR A 370 -19.88 15.42 34.67
C THR A 370 -19.19 16.00 35.90
N GLY A 371 -17.89 16.32 35.78
CA GLY A 371 -17.03 16.71 36.88
C GLY A 371 -17.18 18.15 37.34
N ARG A 372 -17.67 19.08 36.49
CA ARG A 372 -17.82 20.49 36.90
C ARG A 372 -18.95 21.27 36.23
N GLY A 373 -19.99 21.45 37.03
CA GLY A 373 -20.80 22.67 37.16
C GLY A 373 -20.89 23.15 38.62
N ARG A 374 -19.89 22.85 39.46
CA ARG A 374 -19.89 23.22 40.89
C ARG A 374 -18.55 23.86 41.28
N ALA A 375 -18.65 24.83 42.18
CA ALA A 375 -17.61 25.76 42.65
C ALA A 375 -16.21 25.17 42.88
N PRO A 376 -15.15 26.00 42.84
CA PRO A 376 -13.80 25.62 43.28
C PRO A 376 -13.86 24.90 44.64
N GLY A 377 -13.22 23.73 44.75
CA GLY A 377 -13.21 22.91 45.97
C GLY A 377 -14.16 21.69 46.01
N ARG A 378 -15.10 21.54 45.07
CA ARG A 378 -15.97 20.34 44.97
C ARG A 378 -15.66 19.49 43.73
N GLU A 379 -14.43 19.02 43.62
CA GLU A 379 -14.04 18.08 42.57
C GLU A 379 -14.71 16.72 42.79
N ARG A 380 -15.60 16.32 41.87
CA ARG A 380 -16.25 15.01 41.94
C ARG A 380 -15.26 13.84 41.79
N TYR A 381 -14.13 14.07 41.12
CA TYR A 381 -13.13 13.06 40.81
C TYR A 381 -11.80 13.36 41.51
N PRO A 382 -11.13 12.36 42.09
CA PRO A 382 -9.85 12.55 42.76
C PRO A 382 -8.76 12.95 41.76
N ARG A 383 -7.82 13.79 42.20
CA ARG A 383 -6.67 14.25 41.39
C ARG A 383 -5.91 13.09 40.73
N ARG A 384 -5.71 11.99 41.47
CA ARG A 384 -5.06 10.77 40.97
C ARG A 384 -5.74 10.20 39.71
N ALA A 385 -7.07 10.20 39.65
CA ALA A 385 -7.80 9.66 38.49
C ALA A 385 -7.61 10.55 37.24
N ARG A 386 -7.59 11.88 37.42
CA ARG A 386 -7.30 12.82 36.33
C ARG A 386 -5.87 12.69 35.83
N ASP A 387 -4.91 12.59 36.75
CA ASP A 387 -3.51 12.40 36.40
C ASP A 387 -3.28 11.08 35.66
N GLN A 388 -3.86 9.97 36.14
CA GLN A 388 -3.80 8.68 35.46
C GLN A 388 -4.38 8.74 34.05
N LEU A 389 -5.52 9.43 33.87
CA LEU A 389 -6.12 9.61 32.56
C LEU A 389 -5.25 10.49 31.64
N GLY A 390 -4.63 11.53 32.19
CA GLY A 390 -3.65 12.35 31.49
C GLY A 390 -2.43 11.54 31.03
N VAL A 391 -1.91 10.64 31.87
CA VAL A 391 -0.85 9.71 31.47
C VAL A 391 -1.34 8.75 30.38
N GLY A 392 -2.57 8.23 30.50
CA GLY A 392 -3.17 7.38 29.47
C GLY A 392 -3.24 8.07 28.11
N LEU A 393 -3.64 9.35 28.07
CA LEU A 393 -3.66 10.14 26.83
C LEU A 393 -2.26 10.38 26.27
N LEU A 394 -1.25 10.63 27.12
CA LEU A 394 0.15 10.74 26.68
C LEU A 394 0.65 9.40 26.11
N ALA A 395 0.31 8.27 26.73
CA ALA A 395 0.66 6.95 26.24
C ALA A 395 -0.01 6.67 24.89
N ALA A 396 -1.28 7.04 24.73
CA ALA A 396 -1.97 6.95 23.45
C ALA A 396 -1.29 7.81 22.35
N ALA A 397 -0.80 9.00 22.70
CA ALA A 397 -0.04 9.84 21.80
C ALA A 397 1.36 9.28 21.47
N ALA A 398 2.01 8.55 22.40
CA ALA A 398 3.35 7.96 22.21
C ALA A 398 3.34 6.61 21.46
N ALA A 399 2.17 5.99 21.28
CA ALA A 399 2.06 4.68 20.66
C ALA A 399 2.57 4.63 19.21
N PRO A 400 2.40 5.65 18.34
CA PRO A 400 2.96 5.64 16.99
C PRO A 400 4.48 5.45 16.96
N ALA A 401 5.24 6.27 17.72
CA ALA A 401 6.67 6.05 17.93
C ALA A 401 6.98 4.65 18.47
N ALA A 402 6.21 4.19 19.46
CA ALA A 402 6.40 2.86 20.03
C ALA A 402 6.18 1.72 19.02
N PHE A 403 5.32 1.90 18.01
CA PHE A 403 5.14 0.92 16.93
C PHE A 403 6.37 0.79 16.04
N LEU A 404 7.12 1.87 15.82
CA LEU A 404 8.36 1.84 15.04
C LEU A 404 9.51 1.18 15.83
N VAL A 405 9.55 1.40 17.15
CA VAL A 405 10.64 0.91 18.00
C VAL A 405 10.41 -0.54 18.47
N ALA A 406 9.17 -0.95 18.77
CA ALA A 406 8.88 -2.25 19.36
C ALA A 406 9.42 -3.46 18.57
N PRO A 407 9.35 -3.51 17.22
CA PRO A 407 9.92 -4.62 16.45
C PRO A 407 11.44 -4.77 16.60
N LEU A 408 12.16 -3.68 16.91
CA LEU A 408 13.62 -3.69 17.11
C LEU A 408 14.03 -4.38 18.42
N LEU A 409 13.09 -4.59 19.35
CA LEU A 409 13.34 -5.22 20.65
C LEU A 409 13.23 -6.76 20.61
N GLY A 410 13.26 -7.38 19.43
CA GLY A 410 13.33 -8.84 19.25
C GLY A 410 11.99 -9.57 19.35
N GLY A 411 10.86 -8.86 19.27
CA GLY A 411 9.53 -9.48 19.20
C GLY A 411 9.16 -9.89 17.77
N HIS A 412 9.18 -11.19 17.46
CA HIS A 412 8.72 -11.71 16.16
C HIS A 412 7.23 -12.09 16.14
N SER A 413 6.58 -12.11 17.31
CA SER A 413 5.14 -12.39 17.41
C SER A 413 4.34 -11.09 17.58
N VAL A 414 3.11 -11.08 17.05
CA VAL A 414 2.17 -9.95 17.20
C VAL A 414 1.93 -9.62 18.68
N THR A 415 1.88 -10.64 19.55
CA THR A 415 1.68 -10.48 20.99
C THR A 415 2.89 -9.82 21.65
N ALA A 416 4.12 -10.25 21.31
CA ALA A 416 5.33 -9.64 21.85
C ALA A 416 5.46 -8.18 21.40
N ILE A 417 5.22 -7.88 20.12
CA ILE A 417 5.22 -6.50 19.61
C ILE A 417 4.16 -5.68 20.35
N GLY A 418 2.96 -6.22 20.55
CA GLY A 418 1.90 -5.52 21.29
C GLY A 418 2.27 -5.18 22.73
N TRP A 419 2.89 -6.11 23.46
CA TRP A 419 3.37 -5.85 24.82
C TRP A 419 4.50 -4.83 24.85
N TRP A 420 5.45 -4.91 23.91
CA TRP A 420 6.51 -3.92 23.79
C TRP A 420 5.97 -2.53 23.48
N THR A 421 5.03 -2.41 22.53
CA THR A 421 4.40 -1.13 22.22
C THR A 421 3.67 -0.55 23.44
N LEU A 422 2.89 -1.38 24.15
CA LEU A 422 2.18 -0.94 25.35
C LEU A 422 3.15 -0.50 26.46
N GLY A 423 4.18 -1.31 26.73
CA GLY A 423 5.20 -1.01 27.74
C GLY A 423 6.00 0.24 27.40
N LEU A 424 6.46 0.39 26.16
CA LEU A 424 7.20 1.56 25.69
C LEU A 424 6.36 2.83 25.75
N SER A 425 5.13 2.79 25.22
CA SER A 425 4.24 3.97 25.22
C SER A 425 3.90 4.43 26.64
N LEU A 426 3.58 3.50 27.54
CA LEU A 426 3.30 3.81 28.94
C LEU A 426 4.55 4.29 29.68
N GLY A 427 5.69 3.63 29.47
CA GLY A 427 6.98 4.00 30.07
C GLY A 427 7.42 5.40 29.66
N VAL A 428 7.40 5.71 28.35
CA VAL A 428 7.71 7.04 27.82
C VAL A 428 6.75 8.08 28.39
N ALA A 429 5.45 7.79 28.42
CA ALA A 429 4.45 8.72 28.97
C ALA A 429 4.70 9.02 30.46
N LEU A 430 4.99 7.99 31.28
CA LEU A 430 5.28 8.15 32.71
C LEU A 430 6.56 8.95 32.94
N VAL A 431 7.65 8.58 32.26
CA VAL A 431 8.95 9.26 32.39
C VAL A 431 8.85 10.71 31.92
N ALA A 432 8.27 10.95 30.75
CA ALA A 432 8.10 12.30 30.21
C ALA A 432 7.19 13.15 31.12
N ARG A 433 6.07 12.58 31.61
CA ARG A 433 5.17 13.29 32.54
C ARG A 433 5.86 13.66 33.84
N ALA A 434 6.65 12.74 34.42
CA ALA A 434 7.39 12.97 35.66
C ALA A 434 8.49 14.01 35.49
N ALA A 435 9.24 13.96 34.39
CA ALA A 435 10.37 14.86 34.15
C ALA A 435 9.95 16.26 33.68
N LEU A 436 8.91 16.35 32.85
CA LEU A 436 8.58 17.57 32.10
C LEU A 436 7.21 18.18 32.45
N GLY A 437 6.35 17.44 33.15
CA GLY A 437 4.93 17.79 33.28
C GLY A 437 4.15 17.49 31.98
N HIS A 438 2.83 17.68 31.98
CA HIS A 438 1.96 17.14 30.91
C HIS A 438 2.23 17.80 29.56
N GLU A 439 2.29 19.14 29.54
CA GLU A 439 2.36 19.88 28.28
C GLU A 439 3.70 19.67 27.58
N ARG A 440 4.80 19.79 28.32
CA ARG A 440 6.14 19.55 27.79
C ARG A 440 6.36 18.07 27.46
N ALA A 441 5.77 17.14 28.20
CA ALA A 441 5.78 15.72 27.84
C ALA A 441 5.09 15.48 26.49
N LEU A 442 3.91 16.05 26.27
CA LEU A 442 3.19 15.92 25.00
C LEU A 442 4.00 16.51 23.84
N ALA A 443 4.61 17.68 24.02
CA ALA A 443 5.49 18.28 23.01
C ALA A 443 6.70 17.40 22.69
N ALA A 444 7.34 16.81 23.72
CA ALA A 444 8.49 15.93 23.54
C ALA A 444 8.11 14.63 22.82
N ILE A 445 6.98 14.02 23.20
CA ILE A 445 6.43 12.82 22.52
C ILE A 445 6.12 13.13 21.06
N ALA A 446 5.39 14.20 20.79
CA ALA A 446 5.03 14.59 19.43
C ALA A 446 6.26 14.93 18.58
N LEU A 447 7.30 15.54 19.16
CA LEU A 447 8.57 15.75 18.46
C LEU A 447 9.29 14.43 18.17
N ALA A 448 9.27 13.48 19.12
CA ALA A 448 9.84 12.15 18.91
C ALA A 448 9.13 11.40 17.78
N ASP A 449 7.79 11.47 17.70
CA ASP A 449 7.03 10.94 16.57
C ASP A 449 7.50 11.56 15.25
N VAL A 450 7.61 12.90 15.18
CA VAL A 450 8.07 13.59 13.96
C VAL A 450 9.46 13.10 13.53
N VAL A 451 10.40 13.01 14.46
CA VAL A 451 11.78 12.57 14.17
C VAL A 451 11.80 11.12 13.70
N LEU A 452 11.11 10.21 14.40
CA LEU A 452 11.12 8.79 14.07
C LEU A 452 10.44 8.52 12.71
N PHE A 453 9.30 9.15 12.43
CA PHE A 453 8.61 8.99 11.16
C PHE A 453 9.35 9.69 10.00
N ALA A 454 9.97 10.85 10.23
CA ALA A 454 10.84 11.46 9.22
C ALA A 454 12.05 10.56 8.92
N ASN A 455 12.66 9.95 9.94
CA ASN A 455 13.76 9.01 9.75
C ASN A 455 13.31 7.74 9.00
N ASP A 456 12.17 7.14 9.36
CA ASP A 456 11.60 6.00 8.64
C ASP A 456 11.33 6.32 7.17
N LEU A 457 10.85 7.54 6.89
CA LEU A 457 10.63 8.03 5.54
C LEU A 457 11.94 8.15 4.74
N LEU A 458 12.98 8.73 5.36
CA LEU A 458 14.31 8.88 4.75
C LEU A 458 15.02 7.54 4.55
N ALA A 459 14.80 6.57 5.45
CA ALA A 459 15.35 5.23 5.35
C ALA A 459 14.64 4.34 4.30
N GLY A 460 13.55 4.83 3.71
CA GLY A 460 12.75 4.10 2.71
C GLY A 460 11.78 3.13 3.38
N SER A 461 10.65 3.66 3.87
CA SER A 461 9.69 2.94 4.72
C SER A 461 9.35 1.55 4.18
N PRO A 462 9.16 0.54 5.07
CA PRO A 462 8.92 -0.85 4.69
C PRO A 462 7.76 -1.10 3.71
N LEU A 463 6.80 -0.19 3.60
CA LEU A 463 5.49 -0.41 2.97
C LEU A 463 5.19 0.49 1.76
N ALA A 464 6.23 0.86 1.00
CA ALA A 464 6.08 1.65 -0.23
C ALA A 464 5.52 3.07 0.00
N GLY A 465 6.11 3.80 0.95
CA GLY A 465 5.92 5.25 1.10
C GLY A 465 5.03 5.71 2.25
N VAL A 466 4.54 6.95 2.16
CA VAL A 466 3.68 7.57 3.19
C VAL A 466 2.28 7.00 3.06
N ASP A 467 2.01 5.94 3.83
CA ASP A 467 0.66 5.42 3.95
C ASP A 467 -0.25 6.34 4.78
N ALA A 468 -1.54 6.05 4.76
CA ALA A 468 -2.54 6.86 5.44
C ALA A 468 -2.34 6.96 6.96
N GLY A 469 -1.90 5.89 7.63
CA GLY A 469 -1.68 5.93 9.08
C GLY A 469 -0.51 6.83 9.44
N MET A 470 0.60 6.70 8.71
CA MET A 470 1.77 7.57 8.83
C MET A 470 1.42 9.03 8.54
N LEU A 471 0.63 9.29 7.50
CA LEU A 471 0.17 10.64 7.18
C LEU A 471 -0.60 11.29 8.34
N GLY A 472 -1.40 10.52 9.08
CA GLY A 472 -2.14 11.02 10.23
C GLY A 472 -1.22 11.49 11.36
N VAL A 473 -0.17 10.72 11.64
CA VAL A 473 0.86 11.08 12.63
C VAL A 473 1.65 12.31 12.16
N LEU A 474 2.08 12.32 10.89
CA LEU A 474 2.78 13.45 10.28
C LEU A 474 1.91 14.71 10.15
N LEU A 475 0.58 14.59 10.22
CA LEU A 475 -0.33 15.73 10.31
C LEU A 475 -0.41 16.26 11.75
N ALA A 476 -0.74 15.40 12.73
CA ALA A 476 -1.07 15.84 14.08
C ALA A 476 0.14 16.13 14.95
N ALA A 477 1.16 15.25 14.94
CA ALA A 477 2.32 15.37 15.82
C ALA A 477 3.08 16.69 15.63
N PRO A 478 3.50 17.11 14.41
CA PRO A 478 4.25 18.35 14.28
C PRO A 478 3.39 19.58 14.56
N LEU A 479 2.08 19.56 14.29
CA LEU A 479 1.17 20.65 14.65
C LEU A 479 1.05 20.81 16.17
N VAL A 480 0.89 19.71 16.90
CA VAL A 480 0.80 19.72 18.37
C VAL A 480 2.13 20.14 18.99
N ALA A 481 3.27 19.62 18.52
CA ALA A 481 4.59 20.03 18.98
C ALA A 481 4.83 21.53 18.72
N ALA A 482 4.59 22.00 17.50
CA ALA A 482 4.72 23.41 17.11
C ALA A 482 3.85 24.33 17.98
N ALA A 483 2.59 23.95 18.21
CA ALA A 483 1.68 24.74 19.03
C ALA A 483 2.16 24.87 20.48
N ILE A 484 2.49 23.75 21.12
CA ILE A 484 2.89 23.77 22.54
C ILE A 484 4.21 24.52 22.71
N LEU A 485 5.20 24.27 21.84
CA LEU A 485 6.49 24.96 21.90
C LEU A 485 6.34 26.47 21.65
N THR A 486 5.48 26.87 20.73
CA THR A 486 5.20 28.29 20.45
C THR A 486 4.50 28.99 21.61
N ASP A 487 3.55 28.33 22.27
CA ASP A 487 2.84 28.89 23.43
C ASP A 487 3.72 28.93 24.70
N LEU A 488 4.72 28.04 24.83
CA LEU A 488 5.67 28.04 25.95
C LEU A 488 6.88 28.98 25.74
N ALA A 489 7.07 29.51 24.53
CA ALA A 489 8.24 30.30 24.18
C ALA A 489 8.17 31.73 24.72
N ARG A 490 9.31 32.24 25.22
CA ARG A 490 9.46 33.67 25.55
C ARG A 490 9.37 34.55 24.30
N ASP A 491 10.06 34.17 23.24
CA ASP A 491 9.97 34.84 21.93
C ASP A 491 9.08 34.01 20.99
N ARG A 492 7.77 34.25 21.12
CA ARG A 492 6.76 33.56 20.33
C ARG A 492 6.92 33.76 18.83
N ARG A 493 7.41 34.92 18.38
CA ARG A 493 7.55 35.21 16.95
C ARG A 493 8.67 34.37 16.34
N ARG A 494 9.83 34.28 17.00
CA ARG A 494 10.94 33.43 16.53
C ARG A 494 10.55 31.96 16.51
N LEU A 495 9.93 31.46 17.58
CA LEU A 495 9.53 30.05 17.66
C LEU A 495 8.41 29.71 16.66
N LEU A 496 7.51 30.64 16.38
CA LEU A 496 6.52 30.45 15.32
C LEU A 496 7.19 30.30 13.94
N VAL A 497 8.17 31.16 13.61
CA VAL A 497 8.89 31.06 12.34
C VAL A 497 9.62 29.71 12.23
N ILE A 498 10.34 29.30 13.27
CA ILE A 498 11.01 27.99 13.31
C ILE A 498 9.98 26.86 13.13
N SER A 499 8.86 26.92 13.84
CA SER A 499 7.78 25.93 13.75
C SER A 499 7.22 25.83 12.32
N VAL A 500 6.99 26.96 11.66
CA VAL A 500 6.51 26.98 10.26
C VAL A 500 7.54 26.39 9.31
N LEU A 501 8.83 26.66 9.50
CA LEU A 501 9.90 26.06 8.70
C LEU A 501 9.98 24.54 8.88
N VAL A 502 9.86 24.05 10.12
CA VAL A 502 9.81 22.60 10.40
C VAL A 502 8.59 21.96 9.76
N LEU A 503 7.41 22.59 9.88
CA LEU A 503 6.19 22.11 9.23
C LEU A 503 6.33 22.07 7.70
N ALA A 504 6.93 23.11 7.10
CA ALA A 504 7.20 23.14 5.66
C ALA A 504 8.17 22.02 5.24
N LEU A 505 9.19 21.73 6.05
CA LEU A 505 10.10 20.60 5.82
C LEU A 505 9.37 19.26 5.92
N VAL A 506 8.53 19.05 6.94
CA VAL A 506 7.74 17.81 7.06
C VAL A 506 6.80 17.62 5.88
N ALA A 507 6.11 18.69 5.45
CA ALA A 507 5.27 18.65 4.25
C ALA A 507 6.12 18.32 3.01
N PHE A 508 7.26 18.98 2.82
CA PHE A 508 8.16 18.69 1.71
C PHE A 508 8.62 17.23 1.70
N LEU A 509 9.09 16.71 2.84
CA LEU A 509 9.53 15.32 2.95
C LEU A 509 8.40 14.33 2.61
N ALA A 510 7.21 14.53 3.18
CA ALA A 510 6.06 13.67 2.93
C ALA A 510 5.52 13.79 1.48
N SER A 511 5.74 14.93 0.83
CA SER A 511 5.27 15.25 -0.52
C SER A 511 6.28 15.01 -1.63
N ALA A 512 7.57 14.85 -1.31
CA ALA A 512 8.56 14.68 -2.36
C ALA A 512 8.40 13.29 -3.00
N PRO A 513 8.33 13.20 -4.34
CA PRO A 513 8.32 11.94 -5.05
C PRO A 513 9.54 11.07 -4.75
N ALA A 514 10.63 11.66 -4.23
CA ALA A 514 11.88 11.00 -3.81
C ALA A 514 11.79 10.27 -2.46
N PHE A 515 10.74 10.49 -1.65
CA PHE A 515 10.56 9.82 -0.34
C PHE A 515 9.37 8.87 -0.18
N GLY A 516 8.51 8.69 -1.18
CA GLY A 516 7.38 7.75 -1.11
C GLY A 516 6.05 8.47 -1.03
N SER A 517 6.01 9.72 -1.47
CA SER A 517 4.82 10.56 -1.42
C SER A 517 3.61 9.89 -2.07
N SER A 518 2.54 9.81 -1.29
CA SER A 518 1.20 9.79 -1.85
C SER A 518 0.83 11.24 -2.23
N PHE A 519 0.23 11.44 -3.39
CA PHE A 519 -0.30 12.75 -3.80
C PHE A 519 -1.21 13.34 -2.72
N GLY A 520 -1.94 12.49 -2.00
CA GLY A 520 -2.78 12.86 -0.86
C GLY A 520 -2.03 13.51 0.32
N ALA A 521 -0.73 13.24 0.51
CA ALA A 521 0.06 13.88 1.56
C ALA A 521 0.21 15.38 1.33
N SER A 522 0.51 15.80 0.10
CA SER A 522 0.64 17.22 -0.28
C SER A 522 -0.66 17.97 -0.08
N TRP A 523 -1.77 17.38 -0.53
CA TRP A 523 -3.09 17.98 -0.38
C TRP A 523 -3.52 18.08 1.08
N THR A 524 -3.09 17.17 1.95
CA THR A 524 -3.47 17.17 3.35
C THR A 524 -2.61 18.13 4.19
N LEU A 525 -1.28 18.03 4.08
CA LEU A 525 -0.35 18.71 4.98
C LEU A 525 -0.21 20.19 4.64
N VAL A 526 -0.12 20.56 3.36
CA VAL A 526 0.13 21.95 2.96
C VAL A 526 -1.00 22.89 3.42
N PRO A 527 -2.29 22.58 3.19
CA PRO A 527 -3.37 23.43 3.67
C PRO A 527 -3.46 23.45 5.20
N ALA A 528 -3.30 22.31 5.86
CA ALA A 528 -3.36 22.23 7.32
C ALA A 528 -2.26 23.10 7.97
N PHE A 529 -1.02 22.95 7.52
CA PHE A 529 0.13 23.70 8.05
C PHE A 529 0.05 25.19 7.68
N GLY A 530 -0.47 25.51 6.49
CA GLY A 530 -0.75 26.89 6.09
C GLY A 530 -1.76 27.57 7.01
N VAL A 531 -2.87 26.88 7.33
CA VAL A 531 -3.87 27.40 8.28
C VAL A 531 -3.27 27.60 9.67
N PHE A 532 -2.47 26.65 10.16
CA PHE A 532 -1.75 26.81 11.42
C PHE A 532 -0.90 28.08 11.42
N ALA A 533 -0.08 28.28 10.38
CA ALA A 533 0.79 29.46 10.26
C ALA A 533 0.00 30.77 10.32
N VAL A 534 -1.14 30.84 9.63
CA VAL A 534 -2.01 32.03 9.61
C VAL A 534 -2.62 32.28 10.99
N ILE A 535 -3.32 31.30 11.57
CA ILE A 535 -4.01 31.48 12.86
C ILE A 535 -3.01 31.73 13.99
N ALA A 536 -1.91 30.98 14.05
CA ALA A 536 -0.91 31.11 15.11
C ALA A 536 -0.17 32.46 15.08
N SER A 537 -0.09 33.10 13.90
CA SER A 537 0.44 34.47 13.73
C SER A 537 -0.48 35.58 14.25
N GLY A 538 -1.70 35.23 14.70
CA GLY A 538 -2.70 36.20 15.15
C GLY A 538 -3.47 36.88 14.00
N ARG A 539 -3.21 36.48 12.75
CA ARG A 539 -3.99 36.96 11.60
C ARG A 539 -5.34 36.26 11.59
N ARG A 540 -6.40 37.04 11.34
CA ARG A 540 -7.73 36.49 11.07
C ARG A 540 -7.69 35.88 9.67
N ILE A 541 -8.26 34.69 9.51
CA ILE A 541 -8.53 34.16 8.18
C ILE A 541 -9.63 35.03 7.59
N ASP A 542 -9.31 35.76 6.53
CA ASP A 542 -10.30 36.57 5.83
C ASP A 542 -11.39 35.65 5.25
N ALA A 543 -12.63 36.13 5.18
CA ALA A 543 -13.77 35.34 4.72
C ALA A 543 -13.51 34.78 3.30
N LEU A 544 -12.77 35.52 2.48
CA LEU A 544 -12.34 35.08 1.14
C LEU A 544 -11.34 33.92 1.18
N ALA A 545 -10.40 33.91 2.13
CA ALA A 545 -9.44 32.82 2.30
C ALA A 545 -10.11 31.57 2.88
N ALA A 546 -11.02 31.75 3.83
CA ALA A 546 -11.86 30.66 4.34
C ALA A 546 -12.75 30.08 3.23
N MET A 547 -13.34 30.94 2.40
CA MET A 547 -14.14 30.55 1.23
C MET A 547 -13.27 29.83 0.19
N GLY A 548 -12.05 30.30 -0.07
CA GLY A 548 -11.12 29.65 -0.99
C GLY A 548 -10.72 28.25 -0.54
N ILE A 549 -10.43 28.08 0.76
CA ILE A 549 -10.17 26.76 1.36
C ILE A 549 -11.42 25.88 1.29
N ALA A 550 -12.61 26.42 1.59
CA ALA A 550 -13.87 25.69 1.53
C ALA A 550 -14.23 25.27 0.09
N ILE A 551 -14.10 26.15 -0.89
CA ILE A 551 -14.34 25.87 -2.32
C ILE A 551 -13.33 24.86 -2.83
N ALA A 552 -12.03 25.01 -2.53
CA ALA A 552 -11.02 24.02 -2.90
C ALA A 552 -11.37 22.64 -2.29
N THR A 553 -11.82 22.62 -1.04
CA THR A 553 -12.25 21.39 -0.36
C THR A 553 -13.52 20.79 -0.98
N ILE A 554 -14.51 21.61 -1.35
CA ILE A 554 -15.77 21.18 -1.97
C ILE A 554 -15.55 20.71 -3.41
N VAL A 555 -14.75 21.42 -4.20
CA VAL A 555 -14.45 21.05 -5.59
C VAL A 555 -13.64 19.75 -5.63
N THR A 556 -12.62 19.62 -4.77
CA THR A 556 -11.89 18.36 -4.60
C THR A 556 -12.82 17.25 -4.07
N GLY A 557 -13.73 17.60 -3.14
CA GLY A 557 -14.77 16.73 -2.61
C GLY A 557 -15.75 16.21 -3.66
N ALA A 558 -16.18 17.06 -4.59
CA ALA A 558 -17.10 16.72 -5.66
C ALA A 558 -16.42 15.89 -6.76
N LEU A 559 -15.14 16.16 -7.06
CA LEU A 559 -14.32 15.31 -7.93
C LEU A 559 -14.17 13.89 -7.36
N VAL A 560 -14.12 13.75 -6.02
CA VAL A 560 -13.95 12.47 -5.33
C VAL A 560 -15.29 11.78 -5.03
N ALA A 561 -16.37 12.51 -4.79
CA ALA A 561 -17.71 11.94 -4.66
C ALA A 561 -18.16 11.24 -5.95
N ARG A 562 -17.67 11.69 -7.12
CA ARG A 562 -17.80 10.96 -8.39
C ARG A 562 -16.97 9.68 -8.46
N ARG A 563 -16.01 9.48 -7.55
CA ARG A 563 -14.95 8.46 -7.59
C ARG A 563 -15.19 7.25 -6.68
N SER A 564 -16.09 7.29 -5.67
CA SER A 564 -16.04 6.25 -4.62
C SER A 564 -17.36 5.85 -3.95
N THR A 565 -18.16 5.01 -4.62
CA THR A 565 -19.19 4.19 -3.96
C THR A 565 -18.59 3.11 -3.05
N SER A 566 -17.34 2.69 -3.28
CA SER A 566 -16.61 1.72 -2.46
C SER A 566 -16.10 2.30 -1.13
N PHE A 567 -15.79 3.60 -1.08
CA PHE A 567 -15.28 4.27 0.13
C PHE A 567 -16.32 4.31 1.24
N VAL A 568 -17.59 4.56 0.93
CA VAL A 568 -18.67 4.58 1.92
C VAL A 568 -18.87 3.21 2.57
N LYS A 569 -18.78 2.12 1.81
CA LYS A 569 -18.93 0.75 2.33
C LYS A 569 -17.77 0.33 3.25
N ILE A 570 -16.52 0.66 2.88
CA ILE A 570 -15.34 0.34 3.70
C ILE A 570 -15.30 1.23 4.97
N THR A 571 -15.68 2.50 4.83
CA THR A 571 -15.67 3.45 5.95
C THR A 571 -16.78 3.15 6.97
N ALA A 572 -17.96 2.70 6.52
CA ALA A 572 -19.07 2.38 7.42
C ALA A 572 -18.90 1.07 8.20
N THR A 573 -18.08 0.13 7.70
CA THR A 573 -17.92 -1.22 8.30
C THR A 573 -16.66 -1.37 9.14
N THR A 574 -15.80 -0.36 9.18
CA THR A 574 -14.52 -0.42 9.90
C THR A 574 -14.55 0.34 11.21
N VAL A 575 -13.70 -0.07 12.16
CA VAL A 575 -13.55 0.56 13.48
C VAL A 575 -13.09 2.01 13.43
N TRP A 576 -12.49 2.44 12.31
CA TRP A 576 -11.88 3.75 12.13
C TRP A 576 -12.89 4.89 12.25
N LEU A 577 -14.05 4.76 11.60
CA LEU A 577 -15.07 5.82 11.59
C LEU A 577 -15.73 6.00 12.96
N PRO A 578 -16.27 4.95 13.63
CA PRO A 578 -16.89 5.12 14.95
C PRO A 578 -15.91 5.69 15.99
N ALA A 579 -14.66 5.22 16.00
CA ALA A 579 -13.62 5.72 16.89
C ALA A 579 -13.32 7.20 16.65
N THR A 580 -13.11 7.58 15.39
CA THR A 580 -12.88 8.97 14.99
C THR A 580 -14.04 9.86 15.38
N VAL A 581 -15.28 9.45 15.05
CA VAL A 581 -16.50 10.19 15.38
C VAL A 581 -16.68 10.32 16.89
N ALA A 582 -16.33 9.29 17.67
CA ALA A 582 -16.38 9.36 19.12
C ALA A 582 -15.41 10.40 19.68
N ILE A 583 -14.15 10.41 19.23
CA ILE A 583 -13.13 11.38 19.66
C ILE A 583 -13.52 12.81 19.22
N ALA A 584 -13.81 12.99 17.93
CA ALA A 584 -14.15 14.30 17.36
C ALA A 584 -15.45 14.85 17.94
N GLY A 585 -16.48 14.00 18.00
CA GLY A 585 -17.81 14.35 18.49
C GLY A 585 -17.79 14.71 19.97
N SER A 586 -17.04 13.98 20.80
CA SER A 586 -16.91 14.33 22.22
C SER A 586 -16.18 15.65 22.44
N ALA A 587 -15.15 15.96 21.65
CA ALA A 587 -14.49 17.26 21.69
C ALA A 587 -15.42 18.41 21.24
N LEU A 588 -16.19 18.19 20.16
CA LEU A 588 -17.15 19.17 19.64
C LEU A 588 -18.30 19.44 20.62
N VAL A 589 -18.87 18.39 21.21
CA VAL A 589 -19.92 18.52 22.24
C VAL A 589 -19.40 19.30 23.43
N LEU A 590 -18.17 19.03 23.86
CA LEU A 590 -17.55 19.78 24.96
C LEU A 590 -17.35 21.26 24.59
N ALA A 591 -16.83 21.55 23.40
CA ALA A 591 -16.66 22.92 22.91
C ALA A 591 -18.00 23.66 22.77
N ALA A 592 -19.08 22.97 22.41
CA ALA A 592 -20.40 23.57 22.25
C ALA A 592 -21.12 23.80 23.60
N ARG A 593 -21.13 22.79 24.48
CA ARG A 593 -21.90 22.82 25.74
C ARG A 593 -21.14 23.40 26.93
N HIS A 594 -19.81 23.34 26.90
CA HIS A 594 -18.95 23.77 28.01
C HIS A 594 -17.93 24.81 27.54
N ARG A 595 -18.42 25.84 26.83
CA ARG A 595 -17.60 26.93 26.27
C ARG A 595 -16.67 27.54 27.31
N ASP A 596 -17.13 27.76 28.54
CA ASP A 596 -16.31 28.37 29.61
C ASP A 596 -15.15 27.48 30.08
N VAL A 597 -15.34 26.15 30.06
CA VAL A 597 -14.29 25.21 30.42
C VAL A 597 -13.22 25.18 29.34
N VAL A 598 -13.66 25.07 28.09
CA VAL A 598 -12.79 25.10 26.92
C VAL A 598 -12.11 26.47 26.79
N ALA A 599 -12.79 27.55 27.17
CA ALA A 599 -12.25 28.89 27.25
C ALA A 599 -11.07 28.97 28.22
N ARG A 600 -11.26 28.52 29.45
CA ARG A 600 -10.20 28.55 30.48
C ARG A 600 -8.99 27.70 30.07
N GLY A 601 -9.22 26.51 29.52
CA GLY A 601 -8.14 25.60 29.13
C GLY A 601 -7.46 25.91 27.80
N MET A 602 -8.15 26.58 26.85
CA MET A 602 -7.62 26.78 25.49
C MET A 602 -7.54 28.22 25.02
N TRP A 603 -8.33 29.17 25.55
CA TRP A 603 -8.34 30.54 25.02
C TRP A 603 -7.08 31.35 25.40
N GLY A 604 -6.35 30.95 26.44
CA GLY A 604 -4.99 31.45 26.72
C GLY A 604 -3.90 30.95 25.76
N HIS A 605 -4.19 29.94 24.94
CA HIS A 605 -3.23 29.23 24.09
C HIS A 605 -3.60 29.33 22.60
N PRO A 606 -3.36 30.49 21.95
CA PRO A 606 -3.73 30.72 20.57
C PRO A 606 -3.03 29.77 19.57
N ALA A 607 -1.79 29.34 19.81
CA ALA A 607 -1.14 28.39 18.91
C ALA A 607 -1.76 26.99 19.02
N ARG A 608 -2.15 26.53 20.22
CA ARG A 608 -2.93 25.29 20.36
C ARG A 608 -4.26 25.32 19.63
N ARG A 609 -4.99 26.44 19.73
CA ARG A 609 -6.22 26.62 18.94
C ARG A 609 -5.96 26.51 17.43
N ALA A 610 -4.90 27.16 16.97
CA ALA A 610 -4.48 27.08 15.57
C ALA A 610 -4.21 25.63 15.15
N ALA A 611 -3.50 24.85 15.97
CA ALA A 611 -3.18 23.46 15.67
C ALA A 611 -4.43 22.57 15.61
N LEU A 612 -5.38 22.71 16.55
CA LEU A 612 -6.61 21.92 16.53
C LEU A 612 -7.47 22.23 15.30
N TRP A 613 -7.57 23.50 14.90
CA TRP A 613 -8.25 23.88 13.65
C TRP A 613 -7.52 23.34 12.41
N ALA A 614 -6.19 23.44 12.39
CA ALA A 614 -5.37 22.90 11.31
C ALA A 614 -5.53 21.37 11.17
N VAL A 615 -5.55 20.65 12.29
CA VAL A 615 -5.82 19.20 12.31
C VAL A 615 -7.22 18.91 11.77
N ALA A 616 -8.25 19.64 12.21
CA ALA A 616 -9.62 19.44 11.73
C ALA A 616 -9.76 19.69 10.22
N ILE A 617 -9.10 20.72 9.68
CA ILE A 617 -9.08 20.98 8.24
C ILE A 617 -8.31 19.86 7.51
N GLY A 618 -7.15 19.48 8.04
CA GLY A 618 -6.39 18.33 7.54
C GLY A 618 -7.22 17.06 7.51
N TRP A 619 -8.12 16.84 8.48
CA TRP A 619 -9.03 15.69 8.49
C TRP A 619 -10.04 15.73 7.35
N ILE A 620 -10.66 16.88 7.13
CA ILE A 620 -11.63 17.06 6.04
C ILE A 620 -10.92 16.82 4.71
N VAL A 621 -9.75 17.44 4.51
CA VAL A 621 -9.00 17.30 3.27
C VAL A 621 -8.48 15.88 3.08
N ALA A 622 -7.98 15.22 4.12
CA ALA A 622 -7.52 13.83 4.04
C ALA A 622 -8.67 12.89 3.67
N THR A 623 -9.84 13.04 4.31
CA THR A 623 -11.03 12.23 4.02
C THR A 623 -11.49 12.38 2.57
N VAL A 624 -11.30 13.58 2.01
CA VAL A 624 -11.67 13.90 0.65
C VAL A 624 -10.61 13.47 -0.36
N SER A 625 -9.33 13.69 -0.09
CA SER A 625 -8.26 13.60 -1.10
C SER A 625 -7.52 12.27 -1.12
N ASN A 626 -7.72 11.42 -0.10
CA ASN A 626 -6.97 10.18 0.07
C ASN A 626 -7.92 8.98 0.22
N ASP A 627 -7.67 7.91 -0.52
CA ASP A 627 -8.43 6.65 -0.41
C ASP A 627 -8.33 6.04 1.01
N GLY A 628 -7.26 6.34 1.74
CA GLY A 628 -7.07 6.03 3.16
C GLY A 628 -7.42 7.18 4.11
N GLY A 629 -8.17 8.19 3.66
CA GLY A 629 -8.43 9.42 4.41
C GLY A 629 -8.94 9.18 5.84
N ILE A 630 -9.88 8.25 6.04
CA ILE A 630 -10.38 7.93 7.38
C ILE A 630 -9.31 7.32 8.30
N ILE A 631 -8.36 6.56 7.74
CA ILE A 631 -7.24 6.00 8.50
C ILE A 631 -6.28 7.12 8.92
N THR A 632 -6.06 8.10 8.03
CA THR A 632 -5.29 9.32 8.31
C THR A 632 -5.90 10.09 9.48
N VAL A 633 -7.21 10.30 9.43
CA VAL A 633 -7.96 10.96 10.50
C VAL A 633 -7.86 10.18 11.82
N ALA A 634 -8.09 8.87 11.77
CA ALA A 634 -8.07 8.04 12.95
C ALA A 634 -6.68 7.98 13.60
N ALA A 635 -5.59 8.00 12.83
CA ALA A 635 -4.23 8.04 13.36
C ALA A 635 -3.88 9.41 13.98
N ALA A 636 -4.44 10.50 13.44
CA ALA A 636 -4.26 11.85 13.99
C ALA A 636 -5.08 12.10 15.29
N ALA A 637 -6.23 11.43 15.44
CA ALA A 637 -7.19 11.68 16.51
C ALA A 637 -6.65 11.51 17.95
N PRO A 638 -5.89 10.44 18.29
CA PRO A 638 -5.34 10.28 19.64
C PRO A 638 -4.39 11.41 20.06
N ILE A 639 -3.55 11.88 19.14
CA ILE A 639 -2.57 12.97 19.39
C ILE A 639 -3.33 14.29 19.60
N ALA A 640 -4.32 14.57 18.75
CA ALA A 640 -5.17 15.75 18.88
C ALA A 640 -6.01 15.72 20.18
N ALA A 641 -6.52 14.54 20.55
CA ALA A 641 -7.26 14.34 21.79
C ALA A 641 -6.39 14.60 23.04
N ALA A 642 -5.13 14.12 23.04
CA ALA A 642 -4.19 14.43 24.12
C ALA A 642 -3.94 15.94 24.23
N CYS A 643 -3.80 16.64 23.11
CA CYS A 643 -3.64 18.10 23.08
C CYS A 643 -4.90 18.85 23.58
N PHE A 644 -6.10 18.34 23.29
CA PHE A 644 -7.37 18.97 23.66
C PHE A 644 -7.74 18.70 25.13
N TYR A 645 -7.73 17.44 25.56
CA TYR A 645 -8.18 17.03 26.90
C TYR A 645 -7.11 17.22 27.98
N GLY A 646 -5.83 17.12 27.62
CA GLY A 646 -4.72 17.21 28.56
C GLY A 646 -4.76 18.43 29.50
N PRO A 647 -4.83 19.66 28.94
CA PRO A 647 -4.93 20.88 29.74
C PRO A 647 -6.22 20.95 30.57
N LEU A 648 -7.31 20.33 30.11
CA LEU A 648 -8.60 20.32 30.81
C LEU A 648 -8.63 19.35 32.00
N LEU A 649 -7.73 18.37 32.01
CA LEU A 649 -7.56 17.41 33.11
C LEU A 649 -6.53 17.87 34.14
N ALA A 650 -5.60 18.75 33.74
CA ALA A 650 -4.62 19.31 34.65
C ALA A 650 -5.35 20.07 35.78
N PRO A 651 -4.93 19.90 37.06
CA PRO A 651 -5.46 20.71 38.13
C PRO A 651 -5.17 22.19 37.83
N ASP A 652 -6.13 23.07 38.11
CA ASP A 652 -5.94 24.53 37.99
C ASP A 652 -4.60 24.87 38.65
N GLN A 653 -3.64 25.32 37.83
CA GLN A 653 -2.44 25.96 38.37
C GLN A 653 -2.96 27.24 39.00
N GLY A 654 -3.20 27.18 40.31
CA GLY A 654 -3.88 28.23 41.05
C GLY A 654 -3.29 29.58 40.73
N ASP A 655 -4.15 30.60 40.61
CA ASP A 655 -3.84 32.01 40.41
C ASP A 655 -2.39 32.39 40.78
N VAL A 656 -1.46 32.21 39.83
CA VAL A 656 -0.14 32.83 39.89
C VAL A 656 -0.24 34.29 39.38
N SER A 657 -1.45 34.74 39.01
CA SER A 657 -1.78 36.16 39.03
C SER A 657 -2.01 36.60 40.49
N GLY A 658 -0.94 36.57 41.29
CA GLY A 658 -0.76 37.62 42.28
C GLY A 658 -0.78 38.92 41.50
N SER A 659 -1.89 39.66 41.56
CA SER A 659 -1.97 40.99 41.00
C SER A 659 -0.82 41.84 41.59
N PRO A 660 0.07 42.43 40.78
CA PRO A 660 1.09 43.35 41.32
C PRO A 660 0.52 44.72 41.73
N GLY A 661 -0.79 44.86 41.98
CA GLY A 661 -1.48 46.16 41.87
C GLY A 661 -2.36 46.61 43.03
N ALA A 662 -2.35 45.95 44.20
CA ALA A 662 -3.24 46.33 45.31
C ALA A 662 -2.51 46.56 46.65
N ALA A 663 -1.27 47.07 46.60
CA ALA A 663 -0.62 47.69 47.74
C ALA A 663 0.10 48.96 47.27
N SER A 664 -0.30 50.11 47.84
CA SER A 664 0.13 51.49 47.55
C SER A 664 -0.51 52.19 46.34
N ARG A 665 -1.73 52.71 46.55
CA ARG A 665 -2.07 54.13 46.37
C ARG A 665 -3.37 54.45 47.09
#